data_AF-A0A8C5A705-F1
#
_entry.id   AF-A0A8C5A705-F1
#
_cell.length_a   1.000
_cell.length_b   1.000
_cell.length_c   1.000
_cell.angle_alpha   90.00
_cell.angle_beta   90.00
_cell.angle_gamma   90.00
#
_symmetry.space_group_name_H-M   'P 1'
#
loop_
_entity.id
_entity.type
_entity.pdbx_description
1 polymer ?
#
loop_
_entity_poly.entity_id
_entity_poly.type
_entity_poly.pdbx_seq_one_letter_code
_entity_poly.pdbx_strand_id
1 'polypeptide(L)'
;MPSALAVFACRPNSHAFQERHVYLDEPVKIGRSVARCRPAQNNATFDCKVLSRNHALVWFDHKTGKFYLQDTKSSNGTFINSQRLSRGSEESPPCELLSGDIIQFGVDVTENTRKVTHGCIVSGLKLFLPDGMEARRRADVIQAPLPLPVDKVAANTPSMYSQELFQLSQYLQEALHREQMLEQKLATLQRLLANTQEASESSWQALIDEDRLLSRLEVMGSQLQAYSKSQTEEGIKKELLSLQEDKHNYETTAKESLRRVLQEKIEVVRKLAEVERSLSNSEEECTHLKQESERSQEEVQELANKYNAAVNQIRELADKIKLAEGAQEELSQRGEEEKRLLQGRLEEMEDKEQVLQARIEALQADNDFTNERLSALQVRLEQLQERSIKETTSLAGAEEGPSGAQLQELPEANQSEKKDEDLTEDMDEDTDTDEAETAADEDEDDGAVKQLKEAVGTSIHKLSNFEEVIDAHLQNNQTAEDDSLASPDPLRDAKESDMSDTLSPSKDRSSDDTSDGNMDDQDLNEPQNRAALLRDELQRAGLDCEDTEQVIHYLHRELLQAQDLANTGKTRCLELQALLEEERKNNSHQTEESTKQIQYLQSQLARLQVDMESLRDQREKTICSTREELSLAQEEVLVLRDSLEEAGAEREQELSALQVELGTACSELEQWRSTAARYQLDVETLQQAFVQHALLREKTHRLQVECDMLQGQGTSLQKECEDLRSERTTLLGKLQTMEDQLTSSRTQHQALSSSLQTVEHREELLTQRLGSLENQHLLDSSNLHTLLDQAKTNTHSLQKEVQTRTQHANRRANSMQREVHTQHAERGTHTCTACRDVHAHTVCRERYAHTQPAESGTHTDCRKTCAQHEETGTRTHTHTRQQTVESGTHTQTAERHAHIMQIEVHTQTTRHTDCRDRYTRTHTP
;
A
#
# COMPACT_ATOMS: atom_id res chain seq x y z
N MET A 1 28.95 19.10 26.33
CA MET A 1 29.20 18.76 24.92
C MET A 1 27.86 18.53 24.25
N PRO A 2 27.69 18.87 22.97
CA PRO A 2 26.63 18.24 22.16
C PRO A 2 26.89 16.73 22.13
N SER A 3 25.84 15.91 22.24
CA SER A 3 25.95 14.45 22.43
C SER A 3 24.84 13.77 21.64
N ALA A 4 25.19 12.79 20.81
CA ALA A 4 24.22 12.02 20.05
C ALA A 4 23.41 11.11 20.99
N LEU A 5 22.10 11.00 20.78
CA LEU A 5 21.19 10.29 21.68
C LEU A 5 20.34 9.26 20.92
N ALA A 6 20.39 8.00 21.36
CA ALA A 6 19.50 6.94 20.90
C ALA A 6 18.45 6.62 21.96
N VAL A 7 17.18 6.78 21.60
CA VAL A 7 16.02 6.47 22.44
C VAL A 7 15.42 5.13 22.04
N PHE A 8 15.41 4.18 22.96
CA PHE A 8 14.86 2.83 22.77
C PHE A 8 13.51 2.73 23.50
N ALA A 9 12.41 2.63 22.75
CA ALA A 9 11.05 2.53 23.28
C ALA A 9 10.46 1.11 23.06
N CYS A 10 9.94 0.51 24.13
CA CYS A 10 9.38 -0.85 24.11
C CYS A 10 8.12 -0.94 23.23
N ARG A 11 8.07 -1.93 22.32
CA ARG A 11 6.87 -2.23 21.52
C ARG A 11 5.96 -3.23 22.24
N PRO A 12 4.65 -3.31 21.90
CA PRO A 12 3.71 -4.23 22.55
C PRO A 12 4.04 -5.73 22.38
N ASN A 13 4.79 -6.08 21.32
CA ASN A 13 5.27 -7.44 21.03
C ASN A 13 6.68 -7.72 21.61
N SER A 14 7.12 -6.95 22.61
CA SER A 14 8.41 -7.10 23.28
C SER A 14 8.23 -7.70 24.68
N HIS A 15 9.22 -8.46 25.14
CA HIS A 15 9.50 -8.60 26.55
C HIS A 15 9.65 -7.19 27.18
N ALA A 16 8.97 -6.95 28.30
CA ALA A 16 8.86 -5.62 28.89
C ALA A 16 10.23 -5.02 29.26
N PHE A 17 10.44 -3.74 28.92
CA PHE A 17 11.53 -2.91 29.42
C PHE A 17 11.12 -1.44 29.50
N GLN A 18 11.66 -0.69 30.46
CA GLN A 18 11.50 0.77 30.53
C GLN A 18 12.35 1.46 29.46
N GLU A 19 11.80 2.52 28.85
CA GLU A 19 12.46 3.35 27.82
C GLU A 19 13.88 3.79 28.23
N ARG A 20 14.80 3.79 27.25
CA ARG A 20 16.23 4.10 27.47
C ARG A 20 16.67 5.28 26.64
N HIS A 21 17.39 6.20 27.26
CA HIS A 21 17.98 7.40 26.68
C HIS A 21 19.50 7.23 26.67
N VAL A 22 20.00 6.60 25.61
CA VAL A 22 21.40 6.14 25.51
C VAL A 22 22.23 7.16 24.74
N TYR A 23 23.09 7.88 25.46
CA TYR A 23 24.07 8.80 24.86
C TYR A 23 25.19 8.01 24.16
N LEU A 24 25.54 8.42 22.94
CA LEU A 24 26.45 7.72 22.02
C LEU A 24 27.76 8.50 21.78
N ASP A 25 28.30 9.12 22.83
CA ASP A 25 29.65 9.72 22.83
C ASP A 25 30.74 8.67 22.57
N GLU A 26 30.54 7.44 23.07
CA GLU A 26 31.34 6.25 22.81
C GLU A 26 30.44 5.09 22.32
N PRO A 27 30.99 4.05 21.65
CA PRO A 27 30.20 2.88 21.21
C PRO A 27 29.53 2.13 22.37
N VAL A 28 28.20 2.22 22.46
CA VAL A 28 27.44 1.57 23.54
C VAL A 28 27.10 0.14 23.19
N LYS A 29 27.40 -0.75 24.13
CA LYS A 29 27.18 -2.19 24.01
C LYS A 29 25.75 -2.57 24.41
N ILE A 30 25.10 -3.34 23.55
CA ILE A 30 23.77 -3.92 23.77
C ILE A 30 23.92 -5.37 24.25
N GLY A 31 23.15 -5.76 25.26
CA GLY A 31 23.16 -7.14 25.74
C GLY A 31 22.38 -7.40 27.03
N ARG A 32 22.47 -8.65 27.49
CA ARG A 32 21.78 -9.13 28.69
C ARG A 32 22.43 -8.64 29.99
N SER A 33 21.57 -8.28 30.95
CA SER A 33 21.87 -8.04 32.37
C SER A 33 22.88 -9.05 32.95
N VAL A 34 23.87 -8.53 33.67
CA VAL A 34 24.87 -9.31 34.42
C VAL A 34 25.21 -8.59 35.74
N ALA A 35 25.75 -9.31 36.73
CA ALA A 35 25.99 -8.76 38.08
C ALA A 35 26.82 -7.46 38.14
N ARG A 36 27.64 -7.16 37.11
CA ARG A 36 28.42 -5.91 36.97
C ARG A 36 27.79 -4.84 36.06
N CYS A 37 26.82 -5.20 35.23
CA CYS A 37 26.13 -4.30 34.29
C CYS A 37 24.62 -4.51 34.47
N ARG A 38 24.00 -3.67 35.29
CA ARG A 38 22.54 -3.68 35.50
C ARG A 38 21.83 -2.80 34.47
N PRO A 39 20.58 -3.12 34.11
CA PRO A 39 19.74 -2.21 33.33
C PRO A 39 19.61 -0.84 34.01
N ALA A 40 19.85 0.24 33.27
CA ALA A 40 19.65 1.62 33.69
C ALA A 40 19.20 2.47 32.49
N GLN A 41 18.54 3.60 32.75
CA GLN A 41 17.97 4.47 31.69
C GLN A 41 19.00 4.91 30.64
N ASN A 42 20.26 5.12 31.04
CA ASN A 42 21.35 5.53 30.16
C ASN A 42 22.08 4.37 29.45
N ASN A 43 21.59 3.12 29.53
CA ASN A 43 22.25 1.98 28.90
C ASN A 43 21.29 1.03 28.14
N ALA A 44 21.84 0.40 27.11
CA ALA A 44 21.19 -0.64 26.30
C ALA A 44 21.35 -2.05 26.92
N THR A 45 21.36 -2.15 28.25
CA THR A 45 21.37 -3.44 28.95
C THR A 45 19.94 -3.84 29.34
N PHE A 46 19.51 -5.02 28.90
CA PHE A 46 18.16 -5.54 29.07
C PHE A 46 18.16 -6.80 29.92
N ASP A 47 17.15 -7.00 30.78
CA ASP A 47 17.01 -8.23 31.56
C ASP A 47 16.11 -9.23 30.84
N CYS A 48 16.64 -9.83 29.78
CA CYS A 48 15.90 -10.76 28.92
C CYS A 48 16.75 -12.01 28.60
N LYS A 49 16.21 -13.20 28.88
CA LYS A 49 16.92 -14.49 28.82
C LYS A 49 17.45 -14.83 27.42
N VAL A 50 16.74 -14.45 26.35
CA VAL A 50 17.10 -14.77 24.96
C VAL A 50 18.17 -13.84 24.35
N LEU A 51 18.66 -12.85 25.10
CA LEU A 51 19.78 -12.00 24.67
C LEU A 51 21.14 -12.59 25.10
N SER A 52 22.14 -12.48 24.21
CA SER A 52 23.55 -12.65 24.55
C SER A 52 24.08 -11.53 25.47
N ARG A 53 25.14 -11.79 26.24
CA ARG A 53 25.83 -10.78 27.08
C ARG A 53 26.55 -9.70 26.25
N ASN A 54 26.94 -10.07 25.03
CA ASN A 54 27.37 -9.19 23.96
C ASN A 54 26.40 -9.54 22.82
N HIS A 55 25.39 -8.71 22.56
CA HIS A 55 24.39 -9.00 21.52
C HIS A 55 24.66 -8.16 20.29
N ALA A 56 24.74 -6.85 20.47
CA ALA A 56 25.06 -5.90 19.42
C ALA A 56 25.90 -4.73 19.98
N LEU A 57 26.44 -3.92 19.09
CA LEU A 57 27.11 -2.65 19.38
C LEU A 57 26.39 -1.55 18.59
N VAL A 58 26.09 -0.43 19.24
CA VAL A 58 25.50 0.77 18.61
C VAL A 58 26.41 1.97 18.83
N TRP A 59 26.63 2.77 17.79
CA TRP A 59 27.44 3.98 17.88
C TRP A 59 27.00 5.05 16.88
N PHE A 60 27.46 6.28 17.13
CA PHE A 60 27.32 7.41 16.22
C PHE A 60 28.69 7.77 15.62
N ASP A 61 28.79 7.74 14.28
CA ASP A 61 29.99 8.23 13.60
C ASP A 61 29.90 9.73 13.36
N HIS A 62 30.60 10.46 14.22
CA HIS A 62 30.75 11.91 14.18
C HIS A 62 31.36 12.46 12.88
N LYS A 63 31.97 11.62 12.02
CA LYS A 63 32.51 12.04 10.71
C LYS A 63 31.49 11.99 9.58
N THR A 64 30.55 11.05 9.63
CA THR A 64 29.52 10.85 8.59
C THR A 64 28.13 11.33 9.00
N GLY A 65 27.92 11.63 10.28
CA GLY A 65 26.61 12.03 10.82
C GLY A 65 25.60 10.87 10.89
N LYS A 66 26.09 9.62 10.87
CA LYS A 66 25.28 8.40 10.76
C LYS A 66 25.35 7.55 12.03
N PHE A 67 24.27 6.84 12.31
CA PHE A 67 24.17 5.86 13.38
C PHE A 67 24.36 4.46 12.80
N TYR A 68 25.06 3.60 13.54
CA TYR A 68 25.36 2.24 13.11
C TYR A 68 25.02 1.22 14.18
N LEU A 69 24.54 0.06 13.75
CA LEU A 69 24.32 -1.15 14.55
C LEU A 69 25.14 -2.30 13.97
N GLN A 70 25.74 -3.10 14.84
CA GLN A 70 26.45 -4.32 14.45
C GLN A 70 26.09 -5.48 15.38
N ASP A 71 25.73 -6.63 14.84
CA ASP A 71 25.55 -7.86 15.61
C ASP A 71 26.92 -8.42 16.02
N THR A 72 27.13 -8.59 17.33
CA THR A 72 28.41 -9.04 17.90
C THR A 72 28.41 -10.55 18.19
N LYS A 73 28.02 -11.36 17.19
CA LYS A 73 27.91 -12.83 17.27
C LYS A 73 26.82 -13.27 18.27
N SER A 74 25.66 -12.65 18.18
CA SER A 74 24.48 -13.02 18.97
C SER A 74 23.99 -14.42 18.59
N SER A 75 23.56 -15.22 19.57
CA SER A 75 23.11 -16.59 19.29
C SER A 75 21.78 -16.60 18.53
N ASN A 76 20.89 -15.67 18.85
CA ASN A 76 19.51 -15.64 18.36
C ASN A 76 19.28 -14.61 17.23
N GLY A 77 20.27 -13.78 16.89
CA GLY A 77 20.23 -12.79 15.81
C GLY A 77 19.72 -11.41 16.24
N THR A 78 20.36 -10.37 15.71
CA THR A 78 19.85 -9.00 15.65
C THR A 78 19.09 -8.79 14.33
N PHE A 79 17.99 -8.03 14.39
CA PHE A 79 17.14 -7.71 13.25
C PHE A 79 16.83 -6.21 13.21
N ILE A 80 16.80 -5.61 12.02
CA ILE A 80 16.33 -4.24 11.76
C ILE A 80 15.15 -4.35 10.79
N ASN A 81 13.98 -3.82 11.17
CA ASN A 81 12.73 -3.88 10.40
C ASN A 81 12.44 -5.29 9.85
N SER A 82 12.46 -6.29 10.75
CA SER A 82 12.32 -7.73 10.47
C SER A 82 13.43 -8.38 9.63
N GLN A 83 14.39 -7.62 9.07
CA GLN A 83 15.54 -8.16 8.34
C GLN A 83 16.69 -8.52 9.28
N ARG A 84 17.18 -9.76 9.22
CA ARG A 84 18.28 -10.27 10.07
C ARG A 84 19.66 -9.82 9.56
N LEU A 85 20.54 -9.37 10.45
CA LEU A 85 21.84 -8.78 10.06
C LEU A 85 22.96 -9.80 9.82
N SER A 86 22.97 -10.92 10.54
CA SER A 86 23.94 -12.01 10.42
C SER A 86 23.30 -13.35 10.82
N ARG A 87 23.93 -14.48 10.45
CA ARG A 87 23.51 -15.80 10.95
C ARG A 87 23.84 -15.93 12.44
N GLY A 88 23.21 -16.90 13.11
CA GLY A 88 23.42 -17.10 14.55
C GLY A 88 24.88 -17.39 14.89
N SER A 89 25.46 -16.58 15.79
CA SER A 89 26.89 -16.58 16.16
C SER A 89 27.88 -16.07 15.10
N GLU A 90 27.40 -15.46 14.00
CA GLU A 90 28.22 -14.72 13.03
C GLU A 90 28.15 -13.20 13.29
N GLU A 91 29.21 -12.47 12.94
CA GLU A 91 29.31 -11.02 13.09
C GLU A 91 28.69 -10.32 11.88
N SER A 92 27.84 -9.31 12.07
CA SER A 92 27.35 -8.54 10.92
C SER A 92 28.39 -7.49 10.49
N PRO A 93 28.34 -7.00 9.23
CA PRO A 93 28.88 -5.68 8.93
C PRO A 93 28.13 -4.59 9.72
N PRO A 94 28.69 -3.39 9.88
CA PRO A 94 27.95 -2.23 10.40
C PRO A 94 26.79 -1.86 9.47
N CYS A 95 25.57 -1.90 10.00
CA CYS A 95 24.35 -1.50 9.28
C CYS A 95 23.91 -0.11 9.76
N GLU A 96 23.56 0.77 8.82
CA GLU A 96 23.07 2.12 9.14
C GLU A 96 21.67 2.08 9.75
N LEU A 97 21.44 2.91 10.78
CA LEU A 97 20.15 3.08 11.46
C LEU A 97 19.56 4.46 11.16
N LEU A 98 18.24 4.49 10.97
CA LEU A 98 17.44 5.71 10.76
C LEU A 98 16.44 5.90 11.91
N SER A 99 15.97 7.15 12.10
CA SER A 99 14.96 7.39 13.14
C SER A 99 13.61 6.82 12.71
N GLY A 100 12.95 6.09 13.63
CA GLY A 100 11.74 5.33 13.36
C GLY A 100 11.93 3.85 13.06
N ASP A 101 13.17 3.36 12.88
CA ASP A 101 13.44 1.93 12.65
C ASP A 101 13.03 1.07 13.86
N ILE A 102 12.55 -0.15 13.59
CA ILE A 102 12.26 -1.17 14.60
C ILE A 102 13.45 -2.12 14.71
N ILE A 103 14.10 -2.19 15.87
CA ILE A 103 15.17 -3.15 16.14
C ILE A 103 14.64 -4.28 17.02
N GLN A 104 14.95 -5.52 16.67
CA GLN A 104 14.67 -6.70 17.47
C GLN A 104 15.97 -7.43 17.84
N PHE A 105 16.11 -7.80 19.12
CA PHE A 105 17.25 -8.55 19.64
C PHE A 105 16.79 -9.95 20.08
N GLY A 106 17.21 -10.96 19.32
CA GLY A 106 16.80 -12.35 19.49
C GLY A 106 15.41 -12.66 18.94
N VAL A 107 14.98 -13.90 19.16
CA VAL A 107 13.66 -14.42 18.81
C VAL A 107 13.03 -15.06 20.05
N ASP A 108 11.71 -15.21 20.05
CA ASP A 108 10.97 -15.84 21.14
C ASP A 108 11.34 -17.33 21.24
N VAL A 109 11.60 -17.81 22.46
CA VAL A 109 12.02 -19.20 22.71
C VAL A 109 11.09 -19.86 23.73
N THR A 110 10.36 -20.89 23.30
CA THR A 110 9.53 -21.73 24.17
C THR A 110 10.36 -22.84 24.81
N GLU A 111 10.37 -22.93 26.14
CA GLU A 111 11.00 -24.04 26.86
C GLU A 111 10.06 -25.25 26.90
N ASN A 112 10.28 -26.21 25.98
CA ASN A 112 9.49 -27.44 25.83
C ASN A 112 9.28 -28.25 27.13
N THR A 113 10.19 -28.12 28.10
CA THR A 113 10.11 -28.80 29.40
C THR A 113 9.14 -28.16 30.40
N ARG A 114 8.65 -26.94 30.14
CA ARG A 114 7.79 -26.17 31.07
C ARG A 114 6.65 -25.38 30.42
N LYS A 115 6.51 -25.41 29.09
CA LYS A 115 5.57 -24.56 28.31
C LYS A 115 5.70 -23.05 28.58
N VAL A 116 6.89 -22.58 28.98
CA VAL A 116 7.16 -21.14 29.21
C VAL A 116 7.80 -20.53 27.97
N THR A 117 7.15 -19.51 27.39
CA THR A 117 7.72 -18.65 26.36
C THR A 117 8.61 -17.57 26.97
N HIS A 118 9.81 -17.41 26.43
CA HIS A 118 10.70 -16.29 26.73
C HIS A 118 10.74 -15.34 25.54
N GLY A 119 10.01 -14.24 25.64
CA GLY A 119 9.94 -13.20 24.61
C GLY A 119 11.27 -12.48 24.38
N CYS A 120 11.49 -12.04 23.13
CA CYS A 120 12.62 -11.23 22.70
C CYS A 120 12.42 -9.73 23.03
N ILE A 121 13.45 -8.91 22.79
CA ILE A 121 13.36 -7.45 22.95
C ILE A 121 13.07 -6.83 21.59
N VAL A 122 11.92 -6.15 21.45
CA VAL A 122 11.52 -5.39 20.27
C VAL A 122 11.39 -3.92 20.64
N SER A 123 12.26 -3.09 20.07
CA SER A 123 12.32 -1.66 20.34
C SER A 123 12.00 -0.86 19.07
N GLY A 124 11.11 0.13 19.20
CA GLY A 124 11.17 1.28 18.30
C GLY A 124 12.40 2.13 18.66
N LEU A 125 13.06 2.69 17.66
CA LEU A 125 14.23 3.55 17.83
C LEU A 125 13.89 4.99 17.41
N LYS A 126 14.27 5.97 18.23
CA LYS A 126 14.37 7.38 17.82
C LYS A 126 15.82 7.83 17.99
N LEU A 127 16.34 8.56 17.01
CA LEU A 127 17.74 8.97 16.97
C LEU A 127 17.84 10.49 16.93
N PHE A 128 18.73 11.07 17.72
CA PHE A 128 18.98 12.51 17.75
C PHE A 128 20.47 12.79 17.55
N LEU A 129 20.77 13.68 16.61
CA LEU A 129 22.10 14.18 16.33
C LEU A 129 22.63 15.00 17.53
N PRO A 130 23.97 15.22 17.64
CA PRO A 130 24.55 16.03 18.71
C PRO A 130 23.93 17.43 18.85
N ASP A 131 23.45 18.01 17.74
CA ASP A 131 22.79 19.31 17.67
C ASP A 131 21.32 19.30 18.15
N GLY A 132 20.83 18.18 18.68
CA GLY A 132 19.48 18.01 19.23
C GLY A 132 18.38 17.79 18.18
N MET A 133 18.68 17.87 16.89
CA MET A 133 17.74 17.54 15.81
C MET A 133 17.56 16.02 15.70
N GLU A 134 16.33 15.57 15.43
CA GLU A 134 16.06 14.17 15.13
C GLU A 134 16.76 13.77 13.82
N ALA A 135 17.37 12.59 13.79
CA ALA A 135 18.02 12.05 12.60
C ALA A 135 16.98 11.71 11.52
N ARG A 136 17.40 11.76 10.25
CA ARG A 136 16.54 11.57 9.07
C ARG A 136 15.64 10.34 9.23
N ARG A 137 14.32 10.52 9.07
CA ARG A 137 13.36 9.41 9.11
C ARG A 137 13.30 8.72 7.76
N ARG A 138 12.97 7.43 7.79
CA ARG A 138 12.83 6.62 6.57
C ARG A 138 11.63 7.01 5.70
N ALA A 139 10.67 7.75 6.25
CA ALA A 139 9.48 8.24 5.58
C ALA A 139 9.69 9.49 4.70
N ASP A 140 10.77 10.26 4.92
CA ASP A 140 11.02 11.51 4.19
C ASP A 140 11.58 11.28 2.76
N VAL A 141 11.76 10.01 2.36
CA VAL A 141 12.27 9.61 1.05
C VAL A 141 11.11 9.23 0.13
N ILE A 142 10.39 10.25 -0.36
CA ILE A 142 9.59 10.10 -1.58
C ILE A 142 10.59 10.01 -2.75
N GLN A 143 11.01 8.78 -3.07
CA GLN A 143 11.91 8.55 -4.21
C GLN A 143 11.09 8.62 -5.51
N ALA A 144 11.08 9.79 -6.14
CA ALA A 144 10.47 9.99 -7.45
C ALA A 144 11.06 9.00 -8.48
N PRO A 145 10.25 8.37 -9.34
CA PRO A 145 10.75 7.51 -10.42
C PRO A 145 11.55 8.35 -11.42
N LEU A 146 12.86 8.11 -11.50
CA LEU A 146 13.73 8.61 -12.57
C LEU A 146 14.42 7.42 -13.26
N PRO A 147 14.80 7.57 -14.55
CA PRO A 147 14.93 6.41 -15.43
C PRO A 147 16.11 5.49 -15.13
N LEU A 148 15.95 4.21 -15.48
CA LEU A 148 17.02 3.22 -15.47
C LEU A 148 18.13 3.61 -16.47
N PRO A 149 19.40 3.67 -16.06
CA PRO A 149 20.53 3.60 -16.98
C PRO A 149 20.58 2.19 -17.59
N VAL A 150 20.32 2.08 -18.88
CA VAL A 150 20.49 0.82 -19.62
C VAL A 150 21.96 0.62 -19.91
N ASP A 151 22.66 -0.21 -19.12
CA ASP A 151 23.54 -1.25 -19.70
C ASP A 151 24.03 -2.34 -18.72
N LYS A 152 24.32 -3.52 -19.28
CA LYS A 152 25.23 -4.58 -18.79
C LYS A 152 25.25 -4.91 -17.29
N VAL A 153 24.33 -5.78 -16.85
CA VAL A 153 24.58 -6.73 -15.75
C VAL A 153 24.44 -8.16 -16.26
N ALA A 154 25.39 -9.04 -15.92
CA ALA A 154 25.39 -10.42 -16.37
C ALA A 154 24.31 -11.26 -15.66
N ALA A 155 23.69 -12.20 -16.38
CA ALA A 155 22.70 -13.11 -15.82
C ALA A 155 23.35 -14.10 -14.83
N ASN A 156 23.20 -13.84 -13.52
CA ASN A 156 23.23 -14.85 -12.44
C ASN A 156 22.83 -14.28 -11.05
N THR A 157 21.81 -13.43 -11.00
CA THR A 157 21.12 -13.05 -9.75
C THR A 157 19.63 -13.37 -9.87
N PRO A 158 19.04 -14.14 -8.93
CA PRO A 158 17.59 -14.35 -8.92
C PRO A 158 16.86 -13.02 -8.75
N SER A 159 15.88 -12.74 -9.61
CA SER A 159 15.03 -11.56 -9.46
C SER A 159 14.19 -11.69 -8.20
N MET A 160 14.32 -10.74 -7.26
CA MET A 160 13.61 -10.76 -5.97
C MET A 160 12.09 -10.88 -6.14
N TYR A 161 11.55 -10.22 -7.18
CA TYR A 161 10.14 -10.27 -7.55
C TYR A 161 9.60 -11.69 -7.79
N SER A 162 10.44 -12.62 -8.27
CA SER A 162 10.06 -14.02 -8.47
C SER A 162 9.91 -14.78 -7.14
N GLN A 163 10.78 -14.49 -6.17
CA GLN A 163 10.72 -15.09 -4.85
C GLN A 163 9.55 -14.51 -4.03
N GLU A 164 9.28 -13.21 -4.16
CA GLU A 164 8.14 -12.54 -3.55
C GLU A 164 6.80 -13.05 -4.12
N LEU A 165 6.68 -13.23 -5.44
CA LEU A 165 5.50 -13.85 -6.06
C LEU A 165 5.30 -15.32 -5.63
N PHE A 166 6.37 -16.11 -5.55
CA PHE A 166 6.28 -17.49 -5.07
C PHE A 166 5.84 -17.54 -3.60
N GLN A 167 6.39 -16.67 -2.76
CA GLN A 167 6.07 -16.61 -1.33
C GLN A 167 4.64 -16.07 -1.09
N LEU A 168 4.16 -15.12 -1.90
CA LEU A 168 2.76 -14.67 -1.90
C LEU A 168 1.81 -15.78 -2.36
N SER A 169 2.16 -16.52 -3.41
CA SER A 169 1.40 -17.69 -3.89
C SER A 169 1.30 -18.78 -2.80
N GLN A 170 2.41 -19.03 -2.10
CA GLN A 170 2.43 -19.94 -0.95
C GLN A 170 1.49 -19.45 0.17
N TYR A 171 1.54 -18.16 0.54
CA TYR A 171 0.62 -17.60 1.55
C TYR A 171 -0.85 -17.66 1.10
N LEU A 172 -1.15 -17.51 -0.19
CA LEU A 172 -2.51 -17.65 -0.74
C LEU A 172 -3.03 -19.09 -0.64
N GLN A 173 -2.21 -20.08 -0.99
CA GLN A 173 -2.54 -21.51 -0.78
C GLN A 173 -2.69 -21.86 0.70
N GLU A 174 -1.84 -21.28 1.55
CA GLU A 174 -1.90 -21.42 3.00
C GLU A 174 -3.13 -20.74 3.64
N ALA A 175 -3.64 -19.66 3.05
CA ALA A 175 -4.88 -19.02 3.46
C ALA A 175 -6.09 -19.87 3.05
N LEU A 176 -6.17 -20.28 1.78
CA LEU A 176 -7.24 -21.14 1.25
C LEU A 176 -7.36 -22.47 2.01
N HIS A 177 -6.23 -23.08 2.41
CA HIS A 177 -6.27 -24.32 3.20
C HIS A 177 -6.75 -24.10 4.64
N ARG A 178 -6.46 -22.93 5.25
CA ARG A 178 -7.02 -22.56 6.56
C ARG A 178 -8.51 -22.25 6.46
N GLU A 179 -8.94 -21.57 5.40
CA GLU A 179 -10.33 -21.28 5.08
C GLU A 179 -11.15 -22.57 4.95
N GLN A 180 -10.71 -23.53 4.12
CA GLN A 180 -11.36 -24.85 3.98
C GLN A 180 -11.40 -25.64 5.30
N MET A 181 -10.38 -25.51 6.16
CA MET A 181 -10.40 -26.13 7.49
C MET A 181 -11.42 -25.46 8.42
N LEU A 182 -11.58 -24.13 8.34
CA LEU A 182 -12.58 -23.38 9.09
C LEU A 182 -14.00 -23.70 8.58
N GLU A 183 -14.22 -23.83 7.28
CA GLU A 183 -15.49 -24.30 6.69
C GLU A 183 -15.85 -25.70 7.21
N GLN A 184 -14.91 -26.65 7.16
CA GLN A 184 -15.13 -28.01 7.68
C GLN A 184 -15.43 -28.02 9.18
N LYS A 185 -14.69 -27.22 9.97
CA LYS A 185 -14.98 -27.04 11.40
C LYS A 185 -16.38 -26.46 11.62
N LEU A 186 -16.74 -25.38 10.92
CA LEU A 186 -18.04 -24.73 11.04
C LEU A 186 -19.18 -25.71 10.68
N ALA A 187 -19.00 -26.53 9.63
CA ALA A 187 -19.94 -27.59 9.26
C ALA A 187 -20.00 -28.76 10.28
N THR A 188 -18.94 -29.03 11.05
CA THR A 188 -19.03 -29.94 12.22
C THR A 188 -19.73 -29.28 13.41
N LEU A 189 -19.44 -28.01 13.71
CA LEU A 189 -20.05 -27.25 14.80
C LEU A 189 -21.56 -27.11 14.59
N GLN A 190 -22.01 -26.81 13.37
CA GLN A 190 -23.44 -26.76 13.01
C GLN A 190 -24.15 -28.09 13.22
N ARG A 191 -23.50 -29.21 12.89
CA ARG A 191 -24.07 -30.56 13.09
C ARG A 191 -24.14 -30.92 14.58
N LEU A 192 -23.11 -30.60 15.35
CA LEU A 192 -23.11 -30.78 16.80
C LEU A 192 -24.19 -29.94 17.48
N LEU A 193 -24.38 -28.70 17.04
CA LEU A 193 -25.45 -27.83 17.51
C LEU A 193 -26.84 -28.41 17.21
N ALA A 194 -27.06 -28.92 16.01
CA ALA A 194 -28.32 -29.59 15.64
C ALA A 194 -28.56 -30.87 16.48
N ASN A 195 -27.55 -31.73 16.62
CA ASN A 195 -27.63 -32.96 17.40
C ASN A 195 -27.89 -32.70 18.89
N THR A 196 -27.29 -31.65 19.46
CA THR A 196 -27.49 -31.26 20.87
C THR A 196 -28.84 -30.57 21.08
N GLN A 197 -29.31 -29.79 20.11
CA GLN A 197 -30.69 -29.25 20.12
C GLN A 197 -31.72 -30.39 20.10
N GLU A 198 -31.66 -31.32 19.14
CA GLU A 198 -32.59 -32.46 19.03
C GLU A 198 -32.58 -33.33 20.30
N ALA A 199 -31.39 -33.60 20.86
CA ALA A 199 -31.27 -34.32 22.13
C ALA A 199 -31.90 -33.56 23.31
N SER A 200 -31.75 -32.22 23.35
CA SER A 200 -32.37 -31.39 24.39
C SER A 200 -33.90 -31.35 24.26
N GLU A 201 -34.43 -31.20 23.05
CA GLU A 201 -35.88 -31.20 22.77
C GLU A 201 -36.50 -32.56 23.16
N SER A 202 -35.83 -33.66 22.85
CA SER A 202 -36.21 -35.01 23.28
C SER A 202 -36.19 -35.18 24.81
N SER A 203 -35.18 -34.63 25.49
CA SER A 203 -35.07 -34.67 26.96
C SER A 203 -36.18 -33.85 27.65
N TRP A 204 -36.47 -32.64 27.18
CA TRP A 204 -37.59 -31.83 27.65
C TRP A 204 -38.93 -32.51 27.41
N GLN A 205 -39.11 -33.16 26.25
CA GLN A 205 -40.33 -33.92 25.94
C GLN A 205 -40.51 -35.11 26.90
N ALA A 206 -39.45 -35.84 27.23
CA ALA A 206 -39.49 -36.94 28.20
C ALA A 206 -39.87 -36.46 29.61
N LEU A 207 -39.32 -35.33 30.07
CA LEU A 207 -39.70 -34.70 31.36
C LEU A 207 -41.19 -34.31 31.40
N ILE A 208 -41.73 -33.76 30.31
CA ILE A 208 -43.15 -33.39 30.21
C ILE A 208 -44.06 -34.62 30.26
N ASP A 209 -43.64 -35.74 29.66
CA ASP A 209 -44.41 -36.98 29.68
C ASP A 209 -44.26 -37.77 31.00
N GLU A 210 -43.16 -37.58 31.75
CA GLU A 210 -43.03 -38.05 33.15
C GLU A 210 -43.95 -37.27 34.09
N ASP A 211 -43.99 -35.93 34.02
CA ASP A 211 -44.89 -35.10 34.85
C ASP A 211 -46.37 -35.43 34.59
N ARG A 212 -46.73 -35.73 33.33
CA ARG A 212 -48.06 -36.26 32.96
C ARG A 212 -48.36 -37.62 33.60
N LEU A 213 -47.37 -38.51 33.70
CA LEU A 213 -47.53 -39.81 34.35
C LEU A 213 -47.67 -39.67 35.87
N LEU A 214 -46.87 -38.80 36.50
CA LEU A 214 -46.97 -38.47 37.92
C LEU A 214 -48.32 -37.86 38.27
N SER A 215 -48.75 -36.82 37.54
CA SER A 215 -50.08 -36.21 37.65
C SER A 215 -51.21 -37.23 37.53
N ARG A 216 -51.09 -38.20 36.61
CA ARG A 216 -52.08 -39.27 36.42
C ARG A 216 -52.08 -40.28 37.57
N LEU A 217 -50.92 -40.63 38.11
CA LEU A 217 -50.79 -41.50 39.28
C LEU A 217 -51.38 -40.84 40.53
N GLU A 218 -51.16 -39.53 40.72
CA GLU A 218 -51.70 -38.77 41.85
C GLU A 218 -53.23 -38.68 41.80
N VAL A 219 -53.81 -38.45 40.61
CA VAL A 219 -55.27 -38.51 40.38
C VAL A 219 -55.82 -39.92 40.66
N MET A 220 -55.15 -40.99 40.22
CA MET A 220 -55.58 -42.37 40.49
C MET A 220 -55.48 -42.73 41.98
N GLY A 221 -54.42 -42.28 42.67
CA GLY A 221 -54.28 -42.42 44.13
C GLY A 221 -55.37 -41.68 44.90
N SER A 222 -55.70 -40.46 44.46
CA SER A 222 -56.78 -39.65 45.02
C SER A 222 -58.15 -40.31 44.84
N GLN A 223 -58.44 -40.86 43.65
CA GLN A 223 -59.67 -41.62 43.38
C GLN A 223 -59.77 -42.86 44.26
N LEU A 224 -58.71 -43.68 44.35
CA LEU A 224 -58.67 -44.84 45.23
C LEU A 224 -58.89 -44.45 46.70
N GLN A 225 -58.32 -43.33 47.15
CA GLN A 225 -58.51 -42.86 48.51
C GLN A 225 -59.95 -42.37 48.77
N ALA A 226 -60.61 -41.72 47.79
CA ALA A 226 -62.02 -41.34 47.88
C ALA A 226 -62.94 -42.58 47.98
N TYR A 227 -62.77 -43.55 47.06
CA TYR A 227 -63.50 -44.82 47.09
C TYR A 227 -63.32 -45.59 48.42
N SER A 228 -62.16 -45.47 49.07
CA SER A 228 -61.89 -46.12 50.36
C SER A 228 -62.59 -45.49 51.57
N LYS A 229 -63.06 -44.24 51.49
CA LYS A 229 -63.49 -43.43 52.66
C LYS A 229 -64.98 -43.13 52.71
N SER A 230 -65.69 -43.03 51.58
CA SER A 230 -67.11 -42.65 51.61
C SER A 230 -67.87 -43.06 50.35
N GLN A 231 -68.80 -44.02 50.49
CA GLN A 231 -69.85 -44.25 49.49
C GLN A 231 -71.22 -44.50 50.13
N THR A 232 -72.09 -43.50 50.02
CA THR A 232 -73.56 -43.64 50.11
C THR A 232 -74.15 -43.55 48.71
N GLU A 233 -75.22 -44.28 48.42
CA GLU A 233 -75.75 -44.42 47.05
C GLU A 233 -76.14 -43.08 46.39
N GLU A 234 -76.59 -42.09 47.17
CA GLU A 234 -76.85 -40.72 46.68
C GLU A 234 -75.56 -39.93 46.39
N GLY A 235 -74.50 -40.15 47.16
CA GLY A 235 -73.16 -39.60 46.92
C GLY A 235 -72.61 -40.07 45.58
N ILE A 236 -72.63 -41.38 45.33
CA ILE A 236 -72.22 -41.99 44.05
C ILE A 236 -72.98 -41.38 42.88
N LYS A 237 -74.31 -41.22 43.00
CA LYS A 237 -75.14 -40.63 41.93
C LYS A 237 -74.82 -39.15 41.69
N LYS A 238 -74.40 -38.42 42.72
CA LYS A 238 -74.04 -37.00 42.62
C LYS A 238 -72.63 -36.80 42.06
N GLU A 239 -71.67 -37.63 42.47
CA GLU A 239 -70.35 -37.72 41.84
C GLU A 239 -70.45 -38.14 40.38
N LEU A 240 -71.28 -39.14 40.04
CA LEU A 240 -71.48 -39.57 38.66
C LEU A 240 -72.01 -38.44 37.77
N LEU A 241 -72.92 -37.61 38.29
CA LEU A 241 -73.44 -36.44 37.58
C LEU A 241 -72.37 -35.34 37.42
N SER A 242 -71.59 -35.02 38.46
CA SER A 242 -70.45 -34.08 38.34
C SER A 242 -69.44 -34.60 37.33
N LEU A 243 -68.94 -35.84 37.48
CA LEU A 243 -67.98 -36.44 36.55
C LEU A 243 -68.49 -36.48 35.10
N GLN A 244 -69.80 -36.54 34.88
CA GLN A 244 -70.40 -36.50 33.54
C GLN A 244 -70.53 -35.06 32.98
N GLU A 245 -70.76 -34.07 33.83
CA GLU A 245 -70.74 -32.63 33.48
C GLU A 245 -69.29 -32.14 33.28
N ASP A 246 -68.39 -32.46 34.20
CA ASP A 246 -66.95 -32.23 34.12
C ASP A 246 -66.36 -32.87 32.85
N LYS A 247 -66.70 -34.14 32.55
CA LYS A 247 -66.32 -34.77 31.27
C LYS A 247 -66.80 -33.95 30.07
N HIS A 248 -68.02 -33.42 30.09
CA HIS A 248 -68.53 -32.62 28.98
C HIS A 248 -67.79 -31.28 28.85
N ASN A 249 -67.43 -30.66 29.99
CA ASN A 249 -66.65 -29.42 30.05
C ASN A 249 -65.20 -29.63 29.56
N TYR A 250 -64.56 -30.74 29.92
CA TYR A 250 -63.26 -31.13 29.35
C TYR A 250 -63.36 -31.44 27.86
N GLU A 251 -64.40 -32.16 27.41
CA GLU A 251 -64.58 -32.54 26.01
C GLU A 251 -64.88 -31.33 25.11
N THR A 252 -65.61 -30.33 25.60
CA THR A 252 -65.85 -29.06 24.89
C THR A 252 -64.60 -28.19 24.87
N THR A 253 -63.96 -27.96 26.03
CA THR A 253 -62.73 -27.17 26.13
C THR A 253 -61.60 -27.75 25.26
N ALA A 254 -61.43 -29.08 25.23
CA ALA A 254 -60.45 -29.74 24.37
C ALA A 254 -60.77 -29.63 22.87
N LYS A 255 -62.06 -29.63 22.49
CA LYS A 255 -62.45 -29.37 21.09
C LYS A 255 -62.22 -27.92 20.68
N GLU A 256 -62.38 -26.97 21.59
CA GLU A 256 -62.14 -25.55 21.32
C GLU A 256 -60.65 -25.19 21.29
N SER A 257 -59.82 -25.77 22.17
CA SER A 257 -58.36 -25.62 22.08
C SER A 257 -57.81 -26.27 20.81
N LEU A 258 -58.28 -27.48 20.45
CA LEU A 258 -57.87 -28.14 19.21
C LEU A 258 -58.28 -27.34 17.96
N ARG A 259 -59.48 -26.74 17.95
CA ARG A 259 -59.91 -25.81 16.88
C ARG A 259 -59.02 -24.58 16.80
N ARG A 260 -58.62 -24.01 17.93
CA ARG A 260 -57.74 -22.82 17.98
C ARG A 260 -56.36 -23.14 17.40
N VAL A 261 -55.73 -24.23 17.85
CA VAL A 261 -54.43 -24.70 17.32
C VAL A 261 -54.52 -25.02 15.82
N LEU A 262 -55.64 -25.55 15.34
CA LEU A 262 -55.84 -25.85 13.92
C LEU A 262 -56.03 -24.57 13.08
N GLN A 263 -56.71 -23.55 13.63
CA GLN A 263 -56.81 -22.21 13.05
C GLN A 263 -55.43 -21.52 12.99
N GLU A 264 -54.68 -21.51 14.09
CA GLU A 264 -53.31 -20.99 14.19
C GLU A 264 -52.38 -21.68 13.19
N LYS A 265 -52.48 -23.02 13.06
CA LYS A 265 -51.73 -23.78 12.04
C LYS A 265 -52.06 -23.35 10.61
N ILE A 266 -53.34 -23.09 10.29
CA ILE A 266 -53.74 -22.59 8.97
C ILE A 266 -53.14 -21.19 8.71
N GLU A 267 -53.12 -20.32 9.72
CA GLU A 267 -52.51 -18.99 9.59
C GLU A 267 -50.99 -19.03 9.45
N VAL A 268 -50.30 -19.94 10.17
CA VAL A 268 -48.87 -20.17 10.01
C VAL A 268 -48.55 -20.72 8.63
N VAL A 269 -49.31 -21.71 8.13
CA VAL A 269 -49.13 -22.23 6.76
C VAL A 269 -49.40 -21.15 5.71
N ARG A 270 -50.40 -20.27 5.91
CA ARG A 270 -50.65 -19.14 5.00
C ARG A 270 -49.49 -18.14 4.98
N LYS A 271 -48.89 -17.84 6.15
CA LYS A 271 -47.71 -16.98 6.28
C LYS A 271 -46.46 -17.62 5.66
N LEU A 272 -46.25 -18.92 5.87
CA LEU A 272 -45.15 -19.67 5.26
C LEU A 272 -45.23 -19.58 3.73
N ALA A 273 -46.38 -19.91 3.15
CA ALA A 273 -46.62 -19.80 1.71
C ALA A 273 -46.63 -18.36 1.16
N GLU A 274 -46.50 -17.34 2.02
CA GLU A 274 -46.34 -15.92 1.68
C GLU A 274 -44.86 -15.53 1.72
N VAL A 275 -44.12 -15.99 2.74
CA VAL A 275 -42.66 -15.90 2.83
C VAL A 275 -41.97 -16.66 1.69
N GLU A 276 -42.39 -17.90 1.40
CA GLU A 276 -41.87 -18.72 0.28
C GLU A 276 -41.97 -18.00 -1.07
N ARG A 277 -43.07 -17.27 -1.31
CA ARG A 277 -43.23 -16.46 -2.52
C ARG A 277 -42.34 -15.21 -2.51
N SER A 278 -42.23 -14.51 -1.38
CA SER A 278 -41.28 -13.38 -1.30
C SER A 278 -39.83 -13.81 -1.47
N LEU A 279 -39.47 -15.01 -0.98
CA LEU A 279 -38.16 -15.61 -1.17
C LEU A 279 -37.91 -15.92 -2.66
N SER A 280 -38.83 -16.65 -3.32
CA SER A 280 -38.75 -16.94 -4.76
C SER A 280 -38.57 -15.68 -5.60
N ASN A 281 -39.33 -14.61 -5.32
CA ASN A 281 -39.18 -13.32 -5.99
C ASN A 281 -37.76 -12.73 -5.76
N SER A 282 -37.27 -12.71 -4.52
CA SER A 282 -35.94 -12.18 -4.21
C SER A 282 -34.80 -13.04 -4.78
N GLU A 283 -35.00 -14.36 -4.92
CA GLU A 283 -34.07 -15.26 -5.60
C GLU A 283 -34.05 -14.98 -7.11
N GLU A 284 -35.21 -14.81 -7.74
CA GLU A 284 -35.32 -14.39 -9.14
C GLU A 284 -34.64 -13.03 -9.39
N GLU A 285 -34.90 -12.02 -8.55
CA GLU A 285 -34.23 -10.70 -8.58
C GLU A 285 -32.70 -10.82 -8.43
N CYS A 286 -32.21 -11.62 -7.49
CA CYS A 286 -30.78 -11.89 -7.33
C CYS A 286 -30.18 -12.59 -8.56
N THR A 287 -30.91 -13.51 -9.22
CA THR A 287 -30.41 -14.13 -10.48
C THR A 287 -30.39 -13.15 -11.64
N HIS A 288 -31.33 -12.20 -11.72
CA HIS A 288 -31.33 -11.14 -12.73
C HIS A 288 -30.12 -10.21 -12.55
N LEU A 289 -29.97 -9.64 -11.35
CA LEU A 289 -28.85 -8.73 -11.03
C LEU A 289 -27.49 -9.40 -11.23
N LYS A 290 -27.38 -10.70 -10.97
CA LYS A 290 -26.18 -11.48 -11.27
C LYS A 290 -25.92 -11.59 -12.77
N GLN A 291 -26.91 -11.95 -13.58
CA GLN A 291 -26.75 -12.04 -15.05
C GLN A 291 -26.43 -10.68 -15.68
N GLU A 292 -26.98 -9.60 -15.13
CA GLU A 292 -26.71 -8.22 -15.54
C GLU A 292 -25.27 -7.81 -15.19
N SER A 293 -24.81 -8.10 -13.97
CA SER A 293 -23.41 -7.91 -13.57
C SER A 293 -22.43 -8.76 -14.39
N GLU A 294 -22.77 -10.00 -14.73
CA GLU A 294 -21.96 -10.87 -15.59
C GLU A 294 -21.84 -10.28 -17.01
N ARG A 295 -22.94 -9.80 -17.59
CA ARG A 295 -22.94 -9.13 -18.91
C ARG A 295 -22.09 -7.86 -18.91
N SER A 296 -22.26 -6.97 -17.92
CA SER A 296 -21.43 -5.76 -17.82
C SER A 296 -19.95 -6.08 -17.61
N GLN A 297 -19.62 -7.19 -16.93
CA GLN A 297 -18.25 -7.66 -16.81
C GLN A 297 -17.68 -8.17 -18.15
N GLU A 298 -18.47 -8.88 -18.96
CA GLU A 298 -18.10 -9.27 -20.32
C GLU A 298 -17.87 -8.05 -21.23
N GLU A 299 -18.73 -7.04 -21.18
CA GLU A 299 -18.61 -5.79 -21.93
C GLU A 299 -17.33 -5.01 -21.57
N VAL A 300 -17.03 -4.89 -20.27
CA VAL A 300 -15.77 -4.28 -19.78
C VAL A 300 -14.56 -5.09 -20.21
N GLN A 301 -14.64 -6.43 -20.19
CA GLN A 301 -13.55 -7.30 -20.65
C GLN A 301 -13.33 -7.18 -22.17
N GLU A 302 -14.38 -7.03 -22.98
CA GLU A 302 -14.27 -6.71 -24.40
C GLU A 302 -13.62 -5.34 -24.63
N LEU A 303 -14.00 -4.30 -23.88
CA LEU A 303 -13.40 -2.97 -23.98
C LEU A 303 -11.91 -2.99 -23.59
N ALA A 304 -11.54 -3.72 -22.54
CA ALA A 304 -10.15 -3.94 -22.16
C ALA A 304 -9.36 -4.68 -23.26
N ASN A 305 -9.96 -5.69 -23.90
CA ASN A 305 -9.35 -6.39 -25.03
C ASN A 305 -9.15 -5.48 -26.25
N LYS A 306 -10.14 -4.63 -26.58
CA LYS A 306 -10.08 -3.64 -27.66
C LYS A 306 -9.00 -2.58 -27.38
N TYR A 307 -8.91 -2.08 -26.14
CA TYR A 307 -7.85 -1.16 -25.70
C TYR A 307 -6.46 -1.79 -25.82
N ASN A 308 -6.27 -3.02 -25.32
CA ASN A 308 -5.01 -3.74 -25.42
C ASN A 308 -4.59 -3.99 -26.88
N ALA A 309 -5.53 -4.25 -27.79
CA ALA A 309 -5.25 -4.34 -29.22
C ALA A 309 -4.75 -3.01 -29.80
N ALA A 310 -5.38 -1.88 -29.44
CA ALA A 310 -4.95 -0.54 -29.87
C ALA A 310 -3.56 -0.17 -29.31
N VAL A 311 -3.28 -0.47 -28.03
CA VAL A 311 -1.95 -0.25 -27.42
C VAL A 311 -0.85 -1.05 -28.12
N ASN A 312 -1.13 -2.30 -28.53
CA ASN A 312 -0.18 -3.09 -29.31
C ASN A 312 0.06 -2.49 -30.72
N GLN A 313 -0.97 -1.99 -31.40
CA GLN A 313 -0.83 -1.29 -32.68
C GLN A 313 0.00 0.00 -32.54
N ILE A 314 -0.24 0.78 -31.48
CA ILE A 314 0.56 1.98 -31.16
C ILE A 314 2.04 1.60 -30.93
N ARG A 315 2.31 0.50 -30.21
CA ARG A 315 3.69 0.02 -30.01
C ARG A 315 4.35 -0.39 -31.32
N GLU A 316 3.65 -1.15 -32.17
CA GLU A 316 4.14 -1.51 -33.50
C GLU A 316 4.44 -0.29 -34.38
N LEU A 317 3.61 0.75 -34.33
CA LEU A 317 3.85 2.00 -35.06
C LEU A 317 5.05 2.75 -34.49
N ALA A 318 5.19 2.84 -33.16
CA ALA A 318 6.36 3.45 -32.52
C ALA A 318 7.66 2.71 -32.84
N ASP A 319 7.65 1.38 -32.92
CA ASP A 319 8.84 0.59 -33.29
C ASP A 319 9.16 0.72 -34.79
N LYS A 320 8.14 0.86 -35.66
CA LYS A 320 8.33 1.20 -37.09
C LYS A 320 8.90 2.62 -37.27
N ILE A 321 8.49 3.59 -36.45
CA ILE A 321 9.02 4.97 -36.44
C ILE A 321 10.51 4.96 -36.06
N LYS A 322 10.89 4.32 -34.95
CA LYS A 322 12.31 4.21 -34.52
C LYS A 322 13.21 3.59 -35.58
N LEU A 323 12.72 2.58 -36.31
CA LEU A 323 13.47 1.96 -37.41
C LEU A 323 13.65 2.91 -38.61
N ALA A 324 12.66 3.76 -38.88
CA ALA A 324 12.77 4.80 -39.91
C ALA A 324 13.69 5.96 -39.46
N GLU A 325 13.60 6.38 -38.20
CA GLU A 325 14.48 7.40 -37.59
C GLU A 325 15.95 6.95 -37.65
N GLY A 326 16.27 5.74 -37.20
CA GLY A 326 17.64 5.20 -37.28
C GLY A 326 18.16 5.07 -38.71
N ALA A 327 17.31 4.66 -39.66
CA ALA A 327 17.69 4.62 -41.08
C ALA A 327 17.92 6.03 -41.67
N GLN A 328 17.18 7.05 -41.19
CA GLN A 328 17.39 8.45 -41.56
C GLN A 328 18.68 9.01 -40.94
N GLU A 329 19.01 8.66 -39.69
CA GLU A 329 20.30 9.01 -39.08
C GLU A 329 21.48 8.40 -39.84
N GLU A 330 21.41 7.10 -40.20
CA GLU A 330 22.45 6.46 -41.02
C GLU A 330 22.62 7.12 -42.40
N LEU A 331 21.53 7.62 -43.01
CA LEU A 331 21.58 8.36 -44.27
C LEU A 331 22.17 9.77 -44.10
N SER A 332 21.83 10.45 -43.01
CA SER A 332 22.38 11.78 -42.67
C SER A 332 23.88 11.70 -42.40
N GLN A 333 24.33 10.72 -41.60
CA GLN A 333 25.75 10.50 -41.30
C GLN A 333 26.54 10.24 -42.58
N ARG A 334 26.06 9.38 -43.48
CA ARG A 334 26.68 9.16 -44.80
C ARG A 334 26.74 10.43 -45.64
N GLY A 335 25.66 11.22 -45.68
CA GLY A 335 25.64 12.51 -46.38
C GLY A 335 26.64 13.52 -45.81
N GLU A 336 26.85 13.53 -44.50
CA GLU A 336 27.86 14.36 -43.84
C GLU A 336 29.29 13.87 -44.11
N GLU A 337 29.53 12.56 -44.17
CA GLU A 337 30.82 11.99 -44.54
C GLU A 337 31.18 12.28 -46.01
N GLU A 338 30.23 12.09 -46.94
CA GLU A 338 30.41 12.46 -48.35
C GLU A 338 30.67 13.96 -48.51
N LYS A 339 29.91 14.80 -47.81
CA LYS A 339 30.13 16.26 -47.76
C LYS A 339 31.53 16.61 -47.23
N ARG A 340 31.98 15.97 -46.15
CA ARG A 340 33.30 16.19 -45.55
C ARG A 340 34.44 15.78 -46.50
N LEU A 341 34.29 14.67 -47.22
CA LEU A 341 35.22 14.22 -48.26
C LEU A 341 35.26 15.18 -49.45
N LEU A 342 34.11 15.72 -49.86
CA LEU A 342 34.03 16.73 -50.92
C LEU A 342 34.63 18.08 -50.50
N GLN A 343 34.44 18.50 -49.24
CA GLN A 343 35.06 19.70 -48.68
C GLN A 343 36.58 19.57 -48.63
N GLY A 344 37.12 18.50 -48.06
CA GLY A 344 38.58 18.27 -48.05
C GLY A 344 39.18 18.18 -49.46
N ARG A 345 38.42 17.68 -50.44
CA ARG A 345 38.82 17.67 -51.86
C ARG A 345 38.76 19.05 -52.52
N LEU A 346 37.90 19.96 -52.07
CA LEU A 346 37.88 21.36 -52.50
C LEU A 346 39.07 22.12 -51.91
N GLU A 347 39.31 22.00 -50.60
CA GLU A 347 40.50 22.55 -49.92
C GLU A 347 41.79 22.08 -50.61
N GLU A 348 41.89 20.78 -50.92
CA GLU A 348 42.99 20.21 -51.71
C GLU A 348 43.17 20.86 -53.10
N MET A 349 42.11 21.36 -53.73
CA MET A 349 42.18 22.02 -55.03
C MET A 349 42.47 23.51 -54.90
N GLU A 350 41.94 24.18 -53.87
CA GLU A 350 42.25 25.56 -53.51
C GLU A 350 43.72 25.73 -53.13
N ASP A 351 44.32 24.78 -52.40
CA ASP A 351 45.77 24.74 -52.12
C ASP A 351 46.58 24.63 -53.42
N LYS A 352 46.15 23.76 -54.36
CA LYS A 352 46.82 23.61 -55.66
C LYS A 352 46.69 24.88 -56.51
N GLU A 353 45.53 25.54 -56.46
CA GLU A 353 45.30 26.83 -57.12
C GLU A 353 46.17 27.93 -56.52
N GLN A 354 46.25 28.06 -55.20
CA GLN A 354 47.14 29.01 -54.51
C GLN A 354 48.63 28.78 -54.87
N VAL A 355 49.09 27.52 -54.91
CA VAL A 355 50.46 27.20 -55.32
C VAL A 355 50.72 27.53 -56.79
N LEU A 356 49.74 27.33 -57.68
CA LEU A 356 49.84 27.73 -59.08
C LEU A 356 49.81 29.25 -59.25
N GLN A 357 48.97 29.96 -58.48
CA GLN A 357 48.86 31.42 -58.48
C GLN A 357 50.16 32.07 -58.00
N ALA A 358 50.71 31.63 -56.86
CA ALA A 358 52.02 32.08 -56.39
C ALA A 358 53.14 31.75 -57.38
N ARG A 359 53.02 30.66 -58.16
CA ARG A 359 53.95 30.34 -59.24
C ARG A 359 53.78 31.24 -60.46
N ILE A 360 52.57 31.67 -60.79
CA ILE A 360 52.29 32.67 -61.83
C ILE A 360 52.87 34.03 -61.41
N GLU A 361 52.63 34.47 -60.19
CA GLU A 361 53.16 35.74 -59.64
C GLU A 361 54.69 35.75 -59.62
N ALA A 362 55.34 34.64 -59.21
CA ALA A 362 56.79 34.51 -59.28
C ALA A 362 57.32 34.56 -60.73
N LEU A 363 56.61 33.94 -61.69
CA LEU A 363 56.98 33.98 -63.10
C LEU A 363 56.70 35.35 -63.74
N GLN A 364 55.70 36.10 -63.27
CA GLN A 364 55.46 37.49 -63.64
C GLN A 364 56.59 38.38 -63.13
N ALA A 365 56.98 38.27 -61.86
CA ALA A 365 58.12 39.01 -61.30
C ALA A 365 59.45 38.68 -62.00
N ASP A 366 59.70 37.41 -62.36
CA ASP A 366 60.85 37.03 -63.19
C ASP A 366 60.74 37.66 -64.61
N ASN A 367 59.55 37.70 -65.20
CA ASN A 367 59.32 38.33 -66.51
C ASN A 367 59.57 39.84 -66.43
N ASP A 368 59.00 40.53 -65.45
CA ASP A 368 59.16 41.96 -65.22
C ASP A 368 60.61 42.32 -64.93
N PHE A 369 61.35 41.53 -64.13
CA PHE A 369 62.79 41.73 -63.96
C PHE A 369 63.58 41.52 -65.26
N THR A 370 63.19 40.56 -66.12
CA THR A 370 63.79 40.43 -67.46
C THR A 370 63.38 41.55 -68.41
N ASN A 371 62.17 42.10 -68.30
CA ASN A 371 61.67 43.24 -69.05
C ASN A 371 62.37 44.54 -68.62
N GLU A 372 62.46 44.84 -67.33
CA GLU A 372 63.28 45.96 -66.81
C GLU A 372 64.73 45.85 -67.28
N ARG A 373 65.32 44.65 -67.25
CA ARG A 373 66.69 44.44 -67.73
C ARG A 373 66.81 44.57 -69.25
N LEU A 374 65.79 44.17 -70.01
CA LEU A 374 65.71 44.39 -71.46
C LEU A 374 65.49 45.88 -71.78
N SER A 375 64.65 46.59 -71.06
CA SER A 375 64.42 48.03 -71.19
C SER A 375 65.64 48.84 -70.74
N ALA A 376 66.38 48.42 -69.71
CA ALA A 376 67.67 49.02 -69.36
C ALA A 376 68.74 48.77 -70.43
N LEU A 377 68.70 47.61 -71.11
CA LEU A 377 69.55 47.33 -72.27
C LEU A 377 69.08 48.08 -73.53
N GLN A 378 67.78 48.28 -73.72
CA GLN A 378 67.20 49.13 -74.77
C GLN A 378 67.59 50.58 -74.53
N VAL A 379 67.35 51.17 -73.36
CA VAL A 379 67.79 52.53 -73.00
C VAL A 379 69.31 52.68 -73.14
N ARG A 380 70.11 51.63 -72.87
CA ARG A 380 71.56 51.65 -73.14
C ARG A 380 71.90 51.55 -74.63
N LEU A 381 71.14 50.80 -75.41
CA LEU A 381 71.23 50.75 -76.87
C LEU A 381 70.73 52.05 -77.51
N GLU A 382 69.70 52.69 -76.95
CA GLU A 382 69.16 54.01 -77.32
C GLU A 382 70.11 55.11 -76.91
N GLN A 383 70.88 55.00 -75.82
CA GLN A 383 71.97 55.93 -75.52
C GLN A 383 73.18 55.75 -76.45
N LEU A 384 73.40 54.55 -76.98
CA LEU A 384 74.41 54.31 -78.04
C LEU A 384 73.89 54.74 -79.41
N GLN A 385 72.61 54.51 -79.69
CA GLN A 385 71.93 54.94 -80.91
C GLN A 385 71.75 56.45 -80.92
N GLU A 386 71.38 57.11 -79.83
CA GLU A 386 71.42 58.57 -79.66
C GLU A 386 72.82 59.13 -79.87
N ARG A 387 73.89 58.41 -79.48
CA ARG A 387 75.26 58.83 -79.79
C ARG A 387 75.54 58.80 -81.30
N SER A 388 74.89 57.92 -82.07
CA SER A 388 74.92 57.94 -83.55
C SER A 388 73.81 58.79 -84.21
N ILE A 389 72.69 59.05 -83.52
CA ILE A 389 71.50 59.75 -84.04
C ILE A 389 71.57 61.24 -83.70
N LYS A 390 72.40 61.64 -82.73
CA LYS A 390 72.94 63.00 -82.61
C LYS A 390 73.98 63.30 -83.69
N GLU A 391 74.38 62.32 -84.50
CA GLU A 391 75.03 62.51 -85.81
C GLU A 391 74.05 62.40 -87.00
N THR A 392 72.86 61.77 -86.83
CA THR A 392 71.80 61.67 -87.87
C THR A 392 70.36 61.82 -87.32
N THR A 393 69.91 63.03 -86.98
CA THR A 393 68.53 63.26 -86.50
C THR A 393 67.61 63.74 -87.63
N SER A 394 66.54 62.99 -87.98
CA SER A 394 65.44 63.49 -88.85
C SER A 394 64.17 62.60 -88.88
N LEU A 395 63.04 63.22 -88.50
CA LEU A 395 61.65 63.05 -89.02
C LEU A 395 60.76 61.82 -88.66
N ALA A 396 59.53 62.16 -88.22
CA ALA A 396 58.26 61.39 -88.20
C ALA A 396 58.20 60.09 -87.35
N GLY A 397 57.03 59.61 -86.86
CA GLY A 397 55.62 60.08 -86.81
C GLY A 397 54.81 59.03 -86.01
N ALA A 398 53.77 59.29 -85.21
CA ALA A 398 52.58 60.15 -85.31
C ALA A 398 51.39 59.54 -86.10
N GLU A 399 50.52 58.80 -85.40
CA GLU A 399 49.11 58.39 -85.68
C GLU A 399 48.67 57.58 -84.41
N GLU A 400 47.59 57.79 -83.65
CA GLU A 400 46.22 58.32 -83.80
C GLU A 400 45.21 57.41 -84.55
N GLY A 401 44.12 57.02 -83.85
CA GLY A 401 42.99 56.26 -84.43
C GLY A 401 42.04 55.60 -83.40
N PRO A 402 40.91 56.22 -83.02
CA PRO A 402 39.98 55.69 -82.01
C PRO A 402 38.59 55.26 -82.54
N SER A 403 37.91 54.33 -81.86
CA SER A 403 36.44 54.12 -81.79
C SER A 403 36.11 52.76 -81.09
N GLY A 404 34.92 52.52 -80.51
CA GLY A 404 33.84 53.47 -80.18
C GLY A 404 32.45 52.83 -80.01
N ALA A 405 32.07 52.49 -78.77
CA ALA A 405 30.71 52.07 -78.34
C ALA A 405 30.18 50.75 -78.97
N GLN A 406 29.05 50.13 -78.59
CA GLN A 406 28.03 50.41 -77.55
C GLN A 406 27.25 49.10 -77.21
N LEU A 407 26.38 49.13 -76.18
CA LEU A 407 25.33 48.13 -75.83
C LEU A 407 25.84 46.80 -75.21
N GLN A 408 25.14 46.15 -74.26
CA GLN A 408 23.90 46.52 -73.56
C GLN A 408 23.88 46.00 -72.10
N GLU A 409 23.21 46.74 -71.20
CA GLU A 409 22.95 46.33 -69.82
C GLU A 409 21.65 45.49 -69.70
N LEU A 410 21.57 44.67 -68.65
CA LEU A 410 20.31 44.23 -68.04
C LEU A 410 20.42 44.40 -66.51
N PRO A 411 19.63 45.29 -65.89
CA PRO A 411 19.68 45.56 -64.45
C PRO A 411 18.47 44.99 -63.69
N GLU A 412 18.40 45.37 -62.40
CA GLU A 412 17.22 45.33 -61.51
C GLU A 412 16.72 43.98 -60.98
N ALA A 413 15.92 43.92 -59.89
CA ALA A 413 16.14 44.39 -58.51
C ALA A 413 14.87 44.16 -57.66
N ASN A 414 15.04 43.86 -56.36
CA ASN A 414 14.04 44.13 -55.29
C ASN A 414 12.66 43.38 -55.43
N GLN A 415 11.72 43.37 -54.47
CA GLN A 415 11.72 43.81 -53.06
C GLN A 415 10.73 43.00 -52.18
N SER A 416 11.14 42.75 -50.92
CA SER A 416 10.38 42.86 -49.65
C SER A 416 8.91 42.41 -49.44
N GLU A 417 8.75 41.68 -48.32
CA GLU A 417 7.77 41.87 -47.22
C GLU A 417 6.32 41.34 -47.25
N LYS A 418 6.01 40.60 -46.17
CA LYS A 418 4.80 40.61 -45.29
C LYS A 418 3.40 40.42 -45.88
N LYS A 419 2.65 39.50 -45.26
CA LYS A 419 1.53 39.89 -44.38
C LYS A 419 1.03 38.77 -43.45
N ASP A 420 0.44 39.19 -42.34
CA ASP A 420 -0.39 38.40 -41.43
C ASP A 420 -1.89 38.69 -41.67
N GLU A 421 -2.75 37.93 -40.97
CA GLU A 421 -4.14 38.24 -40.56
C GLU A 421 -5.27 38.43 -41.61
N ASP A 422 -6.25 37.50 -41.53
CA ASP A 422 -7.64 37.72 -41.08
C ASP A 422 -8.89 37.50 -42.00
N LEU A 423 -9.89 36.86 -41.36
CA LEU A 423 -11.37 37.00 -41.42
C LEU A 423 -12.24 36.59 -42.64
N THR A 424 -13.33 35.86 -42.33
CA THR A 424 -14.71 35.92 -42.91
C THR A 424 -14.92 35.53 -44.40
N GLU A 425 -16.10 35.16 -44.93
CA GLU A 425 -17.52 35.02 -44.50
C GLU A 425 -18.24 34.11 -45.54
N ASP A 426 -19.31 33.33 -45.32
CA ASP A 426 -19.83 32.53 -44.18
C ASP A 426 -20.97 31.57 -44.69
N MET A 427 -21.48 30.64 -43.86
CA MET A 427 -22.68 29.76 -44.04
C MET A 427 -22.64 28.67 -45.15
N ASP A 428 -23.46 27.61 -45.16
CA ASP A 428 -24.63 27.13 -44.37
C ASP A 428 -24.31 25.73 -43.75
N GLU A 429 -24.64 25.43 -42.48
CA GLU A 429 -25.93 24.90 -41.96
C GLU A 429 -26.29 23.47 -42.41
N ASP A 430 -26.18 22.51 -41.50
CA ASP A 430 -27.02 21.30 -41.42
C ASP A 430 -26.98 20.79 -39.97
N THR A 431 -28.10 20.90 -39.25
CA THR A 431 -28.27 20.46 -37.86
C THR A 431 -28.83 19.05 -37.80
N ASP A 432 -28.37 18.24 -36.85
CA ASP A 432 -29.26 17.43 -36.00
C ASP A 432 -28.50 17.03 -34.73
N THR A 433 -29.13 17.21 -33.57
CA THR A 433 -28.55 16.88 -32.26
C THR A 433 -29.68 16.50 -31.32
N ASP A 434 -30.05 15.22 -31.31
CA ASP A 434 -31.04 14.69 -30.38
C ASP A 434 -30.47 14.66 -28.96
N GLU A 435 -30.82 15.66 -28.15
CA GLU A 435 -30.57 15.68 -26.71
C GLU A 435 -31.48 14.66 -26.01
N ALA A 436 -30.89 13.58 -25.48
CA ALA A 436 -31.61 12.60 -24.68
C ALA A 436 -31.75 13.10 -23.22
N GLU A 437 -32.74 13.94 -22.96
CA GLU A 437 -33.11 14.34 -21.60
C GLU A 437 -33.40 13.12 -20.71
N THR A 438 -32.57 12.92 -19.68
CA THR A 438 -32.94 12.14 -18.49
C THR A 438 -32.58 12.96 -17.26
N ALA A 439 -33.53 13.80 -16.83
CA ALA A 439 -33.38 14.57 -15.60
C ALA A 439 -33.31 13.63 -14.40
N ALA A 440 -32.26 13.77 -13.59
CA ALA A 440 -32.17 13.15 -12.28
C ALA A 440 -32.84 14.08 -11.26
N ASP A 441 -34.11 13.83 -10.96
CA ASP A 441 -34.79 14.43 -9.81
C ASP A 441 -34.24 13.82 -8.50
N GLU A 442 -33.22 14.45 -7.92
CA GLU A 442 -32.77 14.16 -6.55
C GLU A 442 -33.59 14.98 -5.54
N ASP A 443 -34.69 14.43 -5.03
CA ASP A 443 -35.40 15.01 -3.86
C ASP A 443 -36.03 13.93 -2.93
N GLU A 444 -35.69 14.06 -1.64
CA GLU A 444 -36.17 13.41 -0.40
C GLU A 444 -37.05 12.12 -0.39
N ASP A 445 -36.49 11.01 0.14
CA ASP A 445 -37.18 10.12 1.10
C ASP A 445 -36.28 9.76 2.30
N ASP A 446 -36.40 10.56 3.37
CA ASP A 446 -35.90 10.25 4.72
C ASP A 446 -37.07 10.00 5.70
N GLY A 447 -38.13 9.36 5.19
CA GLY A 447 -39.35 8.99 5.92
C GLY A 447 -39.37 7.53 6.36
N ALA A 448 -39.18 6.60 5.42
CA ALA A 448 -39.36 5.16 5.67
C ALA A 448 -38.39 4.58 6.72
N VAL A 449 -37.13 5.00 6.69
CA VAL A 449 -36.05 4.43 7.54
C VAL A 449 -36.26 4.75 9.03
N LYS A 450 -36.90 5.87 9.37
CA LYS A 450 -37.16 6.26 10.77
C LYS A 450 -38.26 5.42 11.41
N GLN A 451 -39.35 5.14 10.69
CA GLN A 451 -40.47 4.35 11.23
C GLN A 451 -40.05 2.91 11.55
N LEU A 452 -39.21 2.29 10.70
CA LEU A 452 -38.62 0.98 10.99
C LEU A 452 -37.73 1.00 12.24
N LYS A 453 -36.97 2.08 12.45
CA LYS A 453 -36.08 2.23 13.61
C LYS A 453 -36.84 2.41 14.93
N GLU A 454 -37.94 3.14 14.94
CA GLU A 454 -38.83 3.25 16.13
C GLU A 454 -39.64 1.96 16.37
N ALA A 455 -40.07 1.25 15.33
CA ALA A 455 -40.76 -0.04 15.47
C ALA A 455 -39.85 -1.13 16.09
N VAL A 456 -38.57 -1.16 15.71
CA VAL A 456 -37.58 -2.06 16.32
C VAL A 456 -37.27 -1.62 17.77
N GLY A 457 -37.05 -0.33 18.02
CA GLY A 457 -36.78 0.19 19.38
C GLY A 457 -37.92 -0.08 20.38
N THR A 458 -39.18 0.11 19.95
CA THR A 458 -40.37 -0.18 20.77
C THR A 458 -40.69 -1.67 20.92
N SER A 459 -40.05 -2.54 20.14
CA SER A 459 -40.10 -3.99 20.30
C SER A 459 -39.04 -4.48 21.30
N ILE A 460 -37.82 -3.96 21.22
CA ILE A 460 -36.72 -4.27 22.18
C ILE A 460 -37.13 -3.87 23.61
N HIS A 461 -37.73 -2.69 23.80
CA HIS A 461 -38.22 -2.26 25.11
C HIS A 461 -39.36 -3.12 25.70
N LYS A 462 -40.00 -4.00 24.93
CA LYS A 462 -41.03 -4.93 25.44
C LYS A 462 -40.45 -6.29 25.84
N LEU A 463 -39.27 -6.64 25.37
CA LEU A 463 -38.56 -7.86 25.76
C LEU A 463 -37.83 -7.66 27.10
N SER A 464 -37.25 -6.48 27.33
CA SER A 464 -36.59 -6.11 28.60
C SER A 464 -37.50 -6.19 29.84
N ASN A 465 -38.82 -6.24 29.67
CA ASN A 465 -39.80 -6.38 30.75
C ASN A 465 -40.09 -7.84 31.15
N PHE A 466 -39.50 -8.84 30.48
CA PHE A 466 -39.68 -10.26 30.83
C PHE A 466 -38.55 -10.83 31.70
N GLU A 467 -37.33 -10.27 31.66
CA GLU A 467 -36.21 -10.75 32.51
C GLU A 467 -36.45 -10.45 34.00
N GLU A 468 -36.93 -9.25 34.36
CA GLU A 468 -37.27 -8.89 35.76
C GLU A 468 -38.33 -9.82 36.40
N VAL A 469 -39.15 -10.51 35.60
CA VAL A 469 -40.20 -11.41 36.08
C VAL A 469 -39.66 -12.81 36.39
N ILE A 470 -38.55 -13.21 35.76
CA ILE A 470 -37.94 -14.54 35.92
C ILE A 470 -37.05 -14.57 37.17
N ASP A 471 -36.21 -13.55 37.38
CA ASP A 471 -35.38 -13.42 38.59
C ASP A 471 -36.24 -13.40 39.87
N ALA A 472 -37.41 -12.74 39.81
CA ALA A 472 -38.37 -12.67 40.91
C ALA A 472 -38.96 -14.04 41.34
N HIS A 473 -38.83 -15.08 40.51
CA HIS A 473 -39.25 -16.45 40.87
C HIS A 473 -38.11 -17.35 41.35
N LEU A 474 -36.88 -17.12 40.90
CA LEU A 474 -35.70 -17.90 41.30
C LEU A 474 -35.20 -17.54 42.71
N GLN A 475 -35.44 -16.32 43.19
CA GLN A 475 -34.98 -15.87 44.51
C GLN A 475 -35.70 -16.57 45.70
N ASN A 476 -36.83 -17.25 45.48
CA ASN A 476 -37.81 -17.55 46.53
C ASN A 476 -37.75 -18.99 47.09
N ASN A 477 -36.74 -19.79 46.71
CA ASN A 477 -36.59 -21.20 47.11
C ASN A 477 -35.28 -21.52 47.88
N GLN A 478 -34.51 -20.52 48.30
CA GLN A 478 -33.23 -20.71 49.04
C GLN A 478 -33.36 -20.57 50.56
N THR A 479 -34.37 -21.21 51.18
CA THR A 479 -34.50 -21.27 52.66
C THR A 479 -35.04 -22.61 53.19
N ALA A 480 -34.37 -23.73 52.92
CA ALA A 480 -34.61 -25.02 53.58
C ALA A 480 -33.45 -26.02 53.43
N GLU A 481 -32.34 -25.82 54.16
CA GLU A 481 -31.42 -26.92 54.52
C GLU A 481 -31.43 -27.13 56.04
N ASP A 482 -31.13 -28.36 56.44
CA ASP A 482 -30.91 -28.86 57.81
C ASP A 482 -31.96 -28.55 58.90
N ASP A 483 -32.73 -29.58 59.27
CA ASP A 483 -32.52 -30.15 60.60
C ASP A 483 -32.57 -31.70 60.55
N SER A 484 -31.92 -32.30 61.54
CA SER A 484 -31.50 -33.70 61.61
C SER A 484 -32.52 -34.62 62.30
N LEU A 485 -32.37 -35.95 62.16
CA LEU A 485 -32.20 -36.87 63.32
C LEU A 485 -32.08 -38.38 62.95
N ALA A 486 -31.02 -39.00 63.50
CA ALA A 486 -30.94 -40.37 64.04
C ALA A 486 -31.40 -41.62 63.23
N SER A 487 -30.40 -42.30 62.66
CA SER A 487 -30.01 -43.72 62.89
C SER A 487 -30.78 -44.53 63.97
N PRO A 488 -30.98 -45.88 63.83
CA PRO A 488 -29.84 -46.81 63.96
C PRO A 488 -29.84 -48.08 63.08
N ASP A 489 -28.72 -48.80 63.23
CA ASP A 489 -28.24 -49.98 62.47
C ASP A 489 -28.65 -51.33 63.18
N PRO A 490 -28.02 -52.51 63.00
CA PRO A 490 -28.70 -53.71 62.51
C PRO A 490 -28.82 -54.86 63.53
N LEU A 491 -29.48 -55.98 63.17
CA LEU A 491 -29.04 -57.37 63.45
C LEU A 491 -30.08 -58.48 63.08
N ARG A 492 -29.52 -59.64 62.66
CA ARG A 492 -30.02 -61.05 62.81
C ARG A 492 -31.14 -61.61 61.93
N ASP A 493 -30.72 -62.60 61.14
CA ASP A 493 -31.12 -64.02 61.24
C ASP A 493 -32.61 -64.35 61.51
N ALA A 494 -33.35 -64.63 60.43
CA ALA A 494 -34.49 -65.54 60.44
C ALA A 494 -34.33 -66.57 59.32
N LYS A 495 -34.72 -67.82 59.57
CA LYS A 495 -34.65 -68.92 58.59
C LYS A 495 -36.01 -69.15 57.94
N GLU A 496 -36.04 -69.23 56.63
CA GLU A 496 -37.05 -70.00 55.89
C GLU A 496 -36.37 -71.33 55.51
N SER A 497 -36.51 -72.45 56.25
CA SER A 497 -37.67 -73.18 56.78
C SER A 497 -38.30 -74.11 55.75
N ASP A 498 -37.78 -75.34 55.68
CA ASP A 498 -38.42 -76.46 54.99
C ASP A 498 -39.88 -76.63 55.42
N MET A 499 -40.79 -76.65 54.44
CA MET A 499 -42.15 -77.21 54.56
C MET A 499 -42.52 -77.91 53.25
N SER A 500 -41.85 -79.03 52.98
CA SER A 500 -42.35 -80.04 52.04
C SER A 500 -43.50 -80.84 52.67
N ASP A 501 -44.24 -81.57 51.83
CA ASP A 501 -45.25 -82.57 52.17
C ASP A 501 -46.49 -82.11 52.98
N THR A 502 -47.62 -82.07 52.29
CA THR A 502 -48.86 -82.72 52.76
C THR A 502 -49.72 -83.13 51.55
N LEU A 503 -50.53 -84.20 51.72
CA LEU A 503 -51.48 -84.76 50.74
C LEU A 503 -50.80 -85.41 49.51
N SER A 504 -50.85 -86.72 49.25
CA SER A 504 -51.59 -87.86 49.83
C SER A 504 -50.93 -89.20 49.39
N PRO A 505 -51.49 -90.38 49.70
CA PRO A 505 -51.87 -90.91 51.02
C PRO A 505 -50.99 -92.12 51.42
N SER A 506 -50.96 -92.45 52.70
CA SER A 506 -50.17 -93.58 53.24
C SER A 506 -50.64 -94.94 52.70
N LYS A 507 -49.74 -95.67 52.03
CA LYS A 507 -49.94 -97.03 51.52
C LYS A 507 -49.34 -98.03 52.51
N ASP A 508 -50.16 -98.59 53.41
CA ASP A 508 -49.71 -99.57 54.41
C ASP A 508 -50.80 -100.61 54.71
N ARG A 509 -50.36 -101.85 54.98
CA ARG A 509 -51.11 -103.07 55.42
C ARG A 509 -52.26 -103.54 54.49
N SER A 510 -52.30 -104.78 53.97
CA SER A 510 -52.02 -106.14 54.47
C SER A 510 -53.19 -106.82 55.19
N SER A 511 -53.38 -108.10 54.84
CA SER A 511 -54.01 -109.20 55.61
C SER A 511 -55.47 -109.08 56.06
N ASP A 512 -56.22 -110.10 55.64
CA ASP A 512 -57.23 -110.86 56.40
C ASP A 512 -58.66 -110.32 56.64
N ASP A 513 -59.56 -111.27 56.36
CA ASP A 513 -60.78 -111.63 57.09
C ASP A 513 -61.98 -110.65 57.16
N THR A 514 -62.87 -110.80 56.18
CA THR A 514 -64.26 -111.21 56.51
C THR A 514 -64.69 -112.35 55.60
N SER A 515 -64.47 -113.59 56.02
CA SER A 515 -65.11 -114.77 55.43
C SER A 515 -66.57 -114.88 55.89
N ASP A 516 -67.48 -114.11 55.29
CA ASP A 516 -68.91 -114.22 55.65
C ASP A 516 -69.54 -115.50 55.08
N GLY A 517 -70.31 -116.19 55.92
CA GLY A 517 -70.47 -117.64 55.84
C GLY A 517 -71.42 -118.14 54.76
N ASN A 518 -70.88 -118.61 53.63
CA ASN A 518 -71.59 -119.51 52.74
C ASN A 518 -71.64 -120.92 53.39
N MET A 519 -72.64 -121.16 54.26
CA MET A 519 -72.78 -122.43 54.99
C MET A 519 -73.15 -123.59 54.06
N ASP A 520 -72.21 -124.52 53.88
CA ASP A 520 -72.50 -125.86 53.33
C ASP A 520 -73.18 -126.72 54.40
N ASP A 521 -74.51 -126.64 54.51
CA ASP A 521 -75.33 -127.57 55.29
C ASP A 521 -75.38 -128.96 54.61
N GLN A 522 -74.32 -129.75 54.80
CA GLN A 522 -74.35 -131.21 54.62
C GLN A 522 -74.41 -131.94 55.97
N ASP A 523 -74.89 -133.19 55.92
CA ASP A 523 -74.89 -134.17 57.02
C ASP A 523 -75.76 -133.90 58.26
N LEU A 524 -77.08 -133.77 58.05
CA LEU A 524 -78.07 -134.33 58.99
C LEU A 524 -78.81 -135.55 58.40
N ASN A 525 -77.99 -136.60 58.28
CA ASN A 525 -78.28 -138.02 58.10
C ASN A 525 -79.72 -138.51 58.43
N GLU A 526 -80.30 -139.28 57.51
CA GLU A 526 -81.48 -140.13 57.73
C GLU A 526 -81.15 -141.28 58.71
N PRO A 527 -82.09 -141.68 59.59
CA PRO A 527 -82.12 -143.08 60.01
C PRO A 527 -83.52 -143.71 59.91
N GLN A 528 -83.53 -144.97 59.48
CA GLN A 528 -84.75 -145.74 59.19
C GLN A 528 -85.58 -146.10 60.44
N ASN A 529 -86.83 -146.50 60.16
CA ASN A 529 -87.63 -147.43 60.97
C ASN A 529 -88.01 -147.04 62.41
N ARG A 530 -89.21 -146.45 62.55
CA ARG A 530 -90.09 -146.75 63.70
C ARG A 530 -91.46 -147.35 63.36
N ALA A 531 -91.69 -147.71 62.09
CA ALA A 531 -92.83 -148.54 61.66
C ALA A 531 -92.74 -150.03 62.11
N ALA A 532 -91.74 -150.38 62.92
CA ALA A 532 -91.56 -151.70 63.52
C ALA A 532 -92.15 -151.83 64.95
N LEU A 533 -92.66 -150.73 65.54
CA LEU A 533 -93.20 -150.70 66.91
C LEU A 533 -94.69 -150.30 67.00
N LEU A 534 -95.46 -150.56 65.94
CA LEU A 534 -96.93 -150.65 65.99
C LEU A 534 -97.39 -152.00 65.41
N ARG A 535 -96.74 -153.09 65.84
CA ARG A 535 -97.06 -154.46 65.42
C ARG A 535 -97.26 -155.46 66.57
N ASP A 536 -97.27 -154.98 67.82
CA ASP A 536 -97.28 -155.86 69.02
C ASP A 536 -98.36 -155.48 70.08
N GLU A 537 -98.94 -154.27 70.02
CA GLU A 537 -99.99 -153.85 70.98
C GLU A 537 -101.43 -154.11 70.49
N LEU A 538 -101.67 -154.11 69.18
CA LEU A 538 -103.00 -154.36 68.58
C LEU A 538 -103.35 -155.85 68.41
N GLN A 539 -102.62 -156.76 69.07
CA GLN A 539 -102.88 -158.20 69.02
C GLN A 539 -103.23 -158.81 70.40
N ARG A 540 -103.78 -158.01 71.32
CA ARG A 540 -104.27 -158.50 72.63
C ARG A 540 -105.56 -157.87 73.17
N ALA A 541 -106.35 -157.18 72.34
CA ALA A 541 -107.68 -156.69 72.68
C ALA A 541 -108.66 -157.04 71.55
N GLY A 542 -109.19 -158.26 71.56
CA GLY A 542 -110.07 -158.76 70.50
C GLY A 542 -111.54 -158.37 70.72
N LEU A 543 -112.13 -157.75 69.70
CA LEU A 543 -113.56 -157.67 69.41
C LEU A 543 -113.74 -157.83 67.89
N ASP A 544 -114.96 -158.18 67.46
CA ASP A 544 -115.20 -158.91 66.21
C ASP A 544 -115.22 -158.08 64.91
N CYS A 545 -115.23 -158.78 63.77
CA CYS A 545 -115.12 -158.19 62.43
C CYS A 545 -116.46 -157.64 61.89
N GLU A 546 -116.50 -156.35 61.52
CA GLU A 546 -117.32 -155.84 60.39
C GLU A 546 -116.85 -154.46 59.84
N ASP A 547 -116.16 -153.62 60.64
CA ASP A 547 -115.88 -152.21 60.32
C ASP A 547 -114.74 -151.89 59.31
N THR A 548 -114.01 -152.88 58.78
CA THR A 548 -112.68 -152.63 58.17
C THR A 548 -112.67 -151.85 56.85
N GLU A 549 -113.71 -151.94 56.01
CA GLU A 549 -113.71 -151.27 54.69
C GLU A 549 -113.95 -149.76 54.78
N GLN A 550 -114.79 -149.31 55.72
CA GLN A 550 -115.14 -147.90 55.86
C GLN A 550 -113.94 -147.06 56.33
N VAL A 551 -113.11 -147.64 57.22
CA VAL A 551 -111.86 -147.03 57.68
C VAL A 551 -110.86 -146.83 56.54
N ILE A 552 -110.76 -147.78 55.61
CA ILE A 552 -109.86 -147.67 54.44
C ILE A 552 -110.31 -146.53 53.52
N HIS A 553 -111.61 -146.39 53.25
CA HIS A 553 -112.13 -145.28 52.44
C HIS A 553 -111.97 -143.92 53.13
N TYR A 554 -112.13 -143.86 54.46
CA TYR A 554 -111.87 -142.65 55.24
C TYR A 554 -110.40 -142.22 55.15
N LEU A 555 -109.46 -143.15 55.43
CA LEU A 555 -108.02 -142.90 55.36
C LEU A 555 -107.55 -142.53 53.96
N HIS A 556 -108.10 -143.14 52.90
CA HIS A 556 -107.76 -142.77 51.52
C HIS A 556 -108.23 -141.36 51.16
N ARG A 557 -109.39 -140.93 51.69
CA ARG A 557 -109.88 -139.55 51.53
C ARG A 557 -109.00 -138.54 52.27
N GLU A 558 -108.61 -138.82 53.50
CA GLU A 558 -107.67 -137.96 54.23
C GLU A 558 -106.29 -137.92 53.59
N LEU A 559 -105.79 -139.05 53.05
CA LEU A 559 -104.53 -139.09 52.30
C LEU A 559 -104.58 -138.19 51.04
N LEU A 560 -105.67 -138.25 50.27
CA LEU A 560 -105.87 -137.36 49.12
C LEU A 560 -105.96 -135.89 49.56
N GLN A 561 -106.71 -135.59 50.62
CA GLN A 561 -106.84 -134.21 51.12
C GLN A 561 -105.52 -133.67 51.69
N ALA A 562 -104.70 -134.51 52.33
CA ALA A 562 -103.34 -134.18 52.75
C ALA A 562 -102.39 -134.02 51.56
N GLN A 563 -102.53 -134.84 50.51
CA GLN A 563 -101.76 -134.70 49.26
C GLN A 563 -102.09 -133.41 48.52
N ASP A 564 -103.36 -132.99 48.48
CA ASP A 564 -103.77 -131.71 47.88
C ASP A 564 -103.31 -130.50 48.71
N LEU A 565 -103.29 -130.61 50.04
CA LEU A 565 -102.68 -129.61 50.92
C LEU A 565 -101.15 -129.55 50.75
N ALA A 566 -100.48 -130.69 50.56
CA ALA A 566 -99.05 -130.73 50.25
C ALA A 566 -98.75 -130.18 48.84
N ASN A 567 -99.60 -130.47 47.86
CA ASN A 567 -99.51 -129.94 46.50
C ASN A 567 -99.67 -128.42 46.48
N THR A 568 -100.68 -127.87 47.18
CA THR A 568 -100.89 -126.42 47.29
C THR A 568 -99.87 -125.72 48.18
N GLY A 569 -99.29 -126.42 49.17
CA GLY A 569 -98.08 -125.96 49.86
C GLY A 569 -96.89 -125.86 48.88
N LYS A 570 -96.69 -126.87 48.04
CA LYS A 570 -95.62 -126.90 47.03
C LYS A 570 -95.79 -125.81 45.96
N THR A 571 -97.00 -125.53 45.47
CA THR A 571 -97.20 -124.42 44.51
C THR A 571 -96.89 -123.08 45.17
N ARG A 572 -97.34 -122.84 46.41
CA ARG A 572 -97.00 -121.62 47.17
C ARG A 572 -95.50 -121.46 47.39
N CYS A 573 -94.76 -122.54 47.66
CA CYS A 573 -93.30 -122.49 47.75
C CYS A 573 -92.65 -122.13 46.41
N LEU A 574 -93.18 -122.63 45.29
CA LEU A 574 -92.70 -122.27 43.94
C LEU A 574 -93.08 -120.83 43.55
N GLU A 575 -94.25 -120.35 43.96
CA GLU A 575 -94.68 -118.95 43.80
C GLU A 575 -93.78 -118.00 44.61
N LEU A 576 -93.50 -118.33 45.87
CA LEU A 576 -92.57 -117.56 46.72
C LEU A 576 -91.13 -117.63 46.20
N GLN A 577 -90.68 -118.78 45.68
CA GLN A 577 -89.37 -118.87 45.03
C GLN A 577 -89.31 -118.00 43.77
N ALA A 578 -90.34 -118.02 42.93
CA ALA A 578 -90.40 -117.19 41.73
C ALA A 578 -90.35 -115.69 42.08
N LEU A 579 -91.09 -115.25 43.10
CA LEU A 579 -91.06 -113.87 43.60
C LEU A 579 -89.69 -113.51 44.19
N LEU A 580 -89.05 -114.40 44.96
CA LEU A 580 -87.68 -114.17 45.47
C LEU A 580 -86.63 -114.12 44.35
N GLU A 581 -86.81 -114.91 43.28
CA GLU A 581 -85.97 -114.83 42.10
C GLU A 581 -86.23 -113.57 41.27
N GLU A 582 -87.47 -113.06 41.24
CA GLU A 582 -87.84 -111.80 40.59
C GLU A 582 -87.29 -110.59 41.36
N GLU A 583 -87.45 -110.54 42.69
CA GLU A 583 -86.81 -109.52 43.55
C GLU A 583 -85.28 -109.55 43.44
N ARG A 584 -84.66 -110.74 43.38
CA ARG A 584 -83.21 -110.88 43.12
C ARG A 584 -82.82 -110.34 41.74
N LYS A 585 -83.62 -110.57 40.70
CA LYS A 585 -83.38 -110.03 39.35
C LYS A 585 -83.56 -108.50 39.33
N ASN A 586 -84.57 -107.96 40.01
CA ASN A 586 -84.82 -106.53 40.14
C ASN A 586 -83.67 -105.83 40.89
N ASN A 587 -83.20 -106.42 41.99
CA ASN A 587 -82.06 -105.91 42.75
C ASN A 587 -80.74 -106.00 41.96
N SER A 588 -80.52 -107.10 41.23
CA SER A 588 -79.39 -107.24 40.29
C SER A 588 -79.44 -106.18 39.19
N HIS A 589 -80.62 -105.89 38.65
CA HIS A 589 -80.81 -104.86 37.63
C HIS A 589 -80.56 -103.45 38.18
N GLN A 590 -81.08 -103.14 39.37
CA GLN A 590 -80.88 -101.85 40.02
C GLN A 590 -79.41 -101.63 40.43
N THR A 591 -78.72 -102.67 40.89
CA THR A 591 -77.28 -102.60 41.18
C THR A 591 -76.45 -102.47 39.90
N GLU A 592 -76.80 -103.16 38.83
CA GLU A 592 -76.24 -102.95 37.49
C GLU A 592 -76.45 -101.51 36.97
N GLU A 593 -77.64 -100.94 37.09
CA GLU A 593 -77.91 -99.56 36.66
C GLU A 593 -77.13 -98.54 37.51
N SER A 594 -77.09 -98.72 38.82
CA SER A 594 -76.31 -97.86 39.71
C SER A 594 -74.81 -97.95 39.44
N THR A 595 -74.27 -99.13 39.12
CA THR A 595 -72.86 -99.31 38.78
C THR A 595 -72.53 -98.75 37.39
N LYS A 596 -73.41 -98.87 36.40
CA LYS A 596 -73.30 -98.18 35.09
C LYS A 596 -73.27 -96.66 35.30
N GLN A 597 -74.13 -96.11 36.16
CA GLN A 597 -74.16 -94.68 36.49
C GLN A 597 -72.90 -94.21 37.23
N ILE A 598 -72.38 -95.02 38.18
CA ILE A 598 -71.12 -94.74 38.89
C ILE A 598 -69.94 -94.77 37.90
N GLN A 599 -69.86 -95.76 37.01
CA GLN A 599 -68.82 -95.84 35.98
C GLN A 599 -68.89 -94.65 35.00
N TYR A 600 -70.09 -94.20 34.63
CA TYR A 600 -70.27 -93.01 33.81
C TYR A 600 -69.76 -91.74 34.51
N LEU A 601 -70.11 -91.53 35.78
CA LEU A 601 -69.64 -90.40 36.58
C LEU A 601 -68.12 -90.46 36.84
N GLN A 602 -67.56 -91.63 37.10
CA GLN A 602 -66.11 -91.86 37.20
C GLN A 602 -65.40 -91.52 35.88
N SER A 603 -65.99 -91.90 34.74
CA SER A 603 -65.45 -91.58 33.41
C SER A 603 -65.50 -90.07 33.11
N GLN A 604 -66.57 -89.38 33.53
CA GLN A 604 -66.63 -87.92 33.45
C GLN A 604 -65.61 -87.24 34.35
N LEU A 605 -65.45 -87.70 35.60
CA LEU A 605 -64.46 -87.17 36.54
C LEU A 605 -63.02 -87.37 36.05
N ALA A 606 -62.69 -88.55 35.54
CA ALA A 606 -61.37 -88.82 34.95
C ALA A 606 -61.09 -87.93 33.73
N ARG A 607 -62.11 -87.67 32.88
CA ARG A 607 -61.97 -86.74 31.76
C ARG A 607 -61.76 -85.30 32.22
N LEU A 608 -62.54 -84.84 33.19
CA LEU A 608 -62.38 -83.50 33.80
C LEU A 608 -61.02 -83.34 34.49
N GLN A 609 -60.45 -84.41 35.06
CA GLN A 609 -59.09 -84.39 35.61
C GLN A 609 -58.04 -84.14 34.51
N VAL A 610 -58.11 -84.89 33.41
CA VAL A 610 -57.21 -84.70 32.25
C VAL A 610 -57.39 -83.32 31.61
N ASP A 611 -58.63 -82.85 31.45
CA ASP A 611 -58.91 -81.50 30.91
C ASP A 611 -58.35 -80.40 31.84
N MET A 612 -58.45 -80.56 33.17
CA MET A 612 -57.88 -79.65 34.17
C MET A 612 -56.35 -79.70 34.24
N GLU A 613 -55.74 -80.86 34.04
CA GLU A 613 -54.28 -81.02 33.95
C GLU A 613 -53.74 -80.37 32.67
N SER A 614 -54.39 -80.59 31.53
CA SER A 614 -54.08 -79.93 30.25
C SER A 614 -54.15 -78.40 30.36
N LEU A 615 -55.18 -77.86 31.02
CA LEU A 615 -55.31 -76.41 31.27
C LEU A 615 -54.23 -75.86 32.23
N ARG A 616 -53.78 -76.64 33.21
CA ARG A 616 -52.63 -76.27 34.06
C ARG A 616 -51.35 -76.25 33.26
N ASP A 617 -51.08 -77.28 32.48
CA ASP A 617 -49.94 -77.39 31.58
C ASP A 617 -49.87 -76.22 30.58
N GLN A 618 -51.01 -75.83 30.01
CA GLN A 618 -51.10 -74.69 29.10
C GLN A 618 -50.86 -73.34 29.82
N ARG A 619 -51.36 -73.20 31.05
CA ARG A 619 -51.11 -72.03 31.89
C ARG A 619 -49.63 -71.93 32.31
N GLU A 620 -48.99 -73.03 32.68
CA GLU A 620 -47.58 -73.05 33.06
C GLU A 620 -46.71 -72.66 31.87
N LYS A 621 -46.99 -73.21 30.68
CA LYS A 621 -46.28 -72.87 29.42
C LYS A 621 -46.42 -71.40 29.03
N THR A 622 -47.60 -70.80 29.19
CA THR A 622 -47.80 -69.36 28.93
C THR A 622 -47.15 -68.47 29.99
N ILE A 623 -47.09 -68.91 31.25
CA ILE A 623 -46.32 -68.23 32.31
C ILE A 623 -44.81 -68.30 32.06
N CYS A 624 -44.28 -69.42 31.53
CA CYS A 624 -42.87 -69.50 31.14
C CYS A 624 -42.55 -68.59 29.95
N SER A 625 -43.33 -68.67 28.85
CA SER A 625 -43.15 -67.81 27.67
C SER A 625 -43.14 -66.33 28.05
N THR A 626 -44.15 -65.87 28.81
CA THR A 626 -44.24 -64.46 29.24
C THR A 626 -43.16 -64.04 30.25
N ARG A 627 -42.54 -64.97 30.98
CA ARG A 627 -41.36 -64.69 31.82
C ARG A 627 -40.07 -64.60 31.00
N GLU A 628 -39.91 -65.46 29.99
CA GLU A 628 -38.78 -65.43 29.06
C GLU A 628 -38.82 -64.15 28.21
N GLU A 629 -39.99 -63.80 27.67
CA GLU A 629 -40.26 -62.53 26.98
C GLU A 629 -39.97 -61.31 27.88
N LEU A 630 -40.39 -61.35 29.15
CA LEU A 630 -40.11 -60.28 30.11
C LEU A 630 -38.61 -60.17 30.45
N SER A 631 -37.90 -61.29 30.57
CA SER A 631 -36.44 -61.30 30.82
C SER A 631 -35.68 -60.68 29.66
N LEU A 632 -36.04 -61.05 28.42
CA LEU A 632 -35.45 -60.48 27.20
C LEU A 632 -35.72 -58.97 27.09
N ALA A 633 -36.95 -58.53 27.40
CA ALA A 633 -37.29 -57.11 27.43
C ALA A 633 -36.54 -56.34 28.54
N GLN A 634 -36.24 -56.98 29.67
CA GLN A 634 -35.42 -56.38 30.75
C GLN A 634 -33.94 -56.26 30.35
N GLU A 635 -33.39 -57.26 29.66
CA GLU A 635 -32.04 -57.21 29.09
C GLU A 635 -31.93 -56.14 27.98
N GLU A 636 -32.93 -56.03 27.10
CA GLU A 636 -32.99 -54.99 26.07
C GLU A 636 -33.06 -53.58 26.69
N VAL A 637 -33.89 -53.37 27.72
CA VAL A 637 -33.97 -52.09 28.44
C VAL A 637 -32.68 -51.73 29.18
N LEU A 638 -31.89 -52.71 29.63
CA LEU A 638 -30.56 -52.47 30.20
C LEU A 638 -29.57 -52.02 29.12
N VAL A 639 -29.47 -52.74 28.00
CA VAL A 639 -28.57 -52.36 26.88
C VAL A 639 -28.94 -50.98 26.28
N LEU A 640 -30.23 -50.66 26.22
CA LEU A 640 -30.71 -49.33 25.81
C LEU A 640 -30.37 -48.24 26.84
N ARG A 641 -30.34 -48.54 28.13
CA ARG A 641 -29.88 -47.58 29.16
C ARG A 641 -28.38 -47.33 29.06
N ASP A 642 -27.57 -48.38 29.00
CA ASP A 642 -26.11 -48.27 28.93
C ASP A 642 -25.67 -47.47 27.69
N SER A 643 -26.30 -47.71 26.54
CA SER A 643 -26.02 -46.95 25.30
C SER A 643 -26.57 -45.52 25.30
N LEU A 644 -27.64 -45.22 26.06
CA LEU A 644 -28.09 -43.84 26.30
C LEU A 644 -27.16 -43.08 27.26
N GLU A 645 -26.57 -43.76 28.24
CA GLU A 645 -25.59 -43.17 29.17
C GLU A 645 -24.25 -42.91 28.47
N GLU A 646 -23.75 -43.84 27.66
CA GLU A 646 -22.55 -43.66 26.82
C GLU A 646 -22.73 -42.49 25.84
N ALA A 647 -23.84 -42.47 25.09
CA ALA A 647 -24.17 -41.36 24.20
C ALA A 647 -24.52 -40.05 24.95
N GLY A 648 -24.81 -40.11 26.26
CA GLY A 648 -24.93 -38.94 27.13
C GLY A 648 -23.56 -38.34 27.44
N ALA A 649 -22.62 -39.18 27.90
CA ALA A 649 -21.24 -38.79 28.19
C ALA A 649 -20.49 -38.25 26.96
N GLU A 650 -20.71 -38.84 25.77
CA GLU A 650 -20.17 -38.29 24.51
C GLU A 650 -20.67 -36.85 24.27
N ARG A 651 -21.98 -36.60 24.42
CA ARG A 651 -22.56 -35.25 24.25
C ARG A 651 -22.05 -34.26 25.31
N GLU A 652 -21.87 -34.66 26.56
CA GLU A 652 -21.28 -33.79 27.60
C GLU A 652 -19.81 -33.44 27.27
N GLN A 653 -19.05 -34.39 26.73
CA GLN A 653 -17.68 -34.14 26.28
C GLN A 653 -17.64 -33.21 25.06
N GLU A 654 -18.56 -33.38 24.10
CA GLU A 654 -18.71 -32.48 22.95
C GLU A 654 -19.12 -31.07 23.39
N LEU A 655 -20.14 -30.92 24.24
CA LEU A 655 -20.55 -29.64 24.81
C LEU A 655 -19.42 -28.94 25.57
N SER A 656 -18.62 -29.69 26.34
CA SER A 656 -17.44 -29.17 27.03
C SER A 656 -16.38 -28.66 26.06
N ALA A 657 -16.15 -29.35 24.93
CA ALA A 657 -15.23 -28.90 23.89
C ALA A 657 -15.75 -27.65 23.16
N LEU A 658 -17.05 -27.63 22.80
CA LEU A 658 -17.73 -26.49 22.18
C LEU A 658 -17.65 -25.24 23.06
N GLN A 659 -17.83 -25.38 24.38
CA GLN A 659 -17.76 -24.27 25.33
C GLN A 659 -16.34 -23.69 25.43
N VAL A 660 -15.30 -24.53 25.31
CA VAL A 660 -13.90 -24.07 25.23
C VAL A 660 -13.62 -23.37 23.90
N GLU A 661 -14.04 -23.92 22.76
CA GLU A 661 -13.84 -23.28 21.46
C GLU A 661 -14.57 -21.92 21.38
N LEU A 662 -15.82 -21.84 21.88
CA LEU A 662 -16.56 -20.57 22.00
C LEU A 662 -15.83 -19.56 22.88
N GLY A 663 -15.30 -19.98 24.04
CA GLY A 663 -14.47 -19.14 24.91
C GLY A 663 -13.23 -18.58 24.22
N THR A 664 -12.57 -19.39 23.37
CA THR A 664 -11.44 -18.91 22.55
C THR A 664 -11.89 -17.93 21.46
N ALA A 665 -12.99 -18.21 20.75
CA ALA A 665 -13.52 -17.31 19.72
C ALA A 665 -13.95 -15.95 20.30
N CYS A 666 -14.59 -15.91 21.47
CA CYS A 666 -14.88 -14.67 22.19
C CYS A 666 -13.60 -13.91 22.56
N SER A 667 -12.57 -14.61 23.03
CA SER A 667 -11.27 -14.02 23.39
C SER A 667 -10.52 -13.45 22.18
N GLU A 668 -10.66 -14.07 21.00
CA GLU A 668 -10.11 -13.55 19.74
C GLU A 668 -10.90 -12.35 19.24
N LEU A 669 -12.24 -12.39 19.26
CA LEU A 669 -13.09 -11.26 18.89
C LEU A 669 -12.82 -10.02 19.75
N GLU A 670 -12.55 -10.19 21.05
CA GLU A 670 -12.18 -9.08 21.94
C GLU A 670 -10.77 -8.54 21.65
N GLN A 671 -9.82 -9.40 21.26
CA GLN A 671 -8.52 -8.96 20.73
C GLN A 671 -8.67 -8.17 19.41
N TRP A 672 -9.54 -8.59 18.49
CA TRP A 672 -9.84 -7.88 17.25
C TRP A 672 -10.52 -6.53 17.49
N ARG A 673 -11.44 -6.44 18.47
CA ARG A 673 -12.00 -5.14 18.93
C ARG A 673 -10.91 -4.25 19.51
N SER A 674 -9.99 -4.82 20.30
CA SER A 674 -8.85 -4.09 20.87
C SER A 674 -7.83 -3.60 19.82
N THR A 675 -7.59 -4.34 18.73
CA THR A 675 -6.73 -3.87 17.63
C THR A 675 -7.43 -2.82 16.79
N ALA A 676 -8.72 -3.00 16.47
CA ALA A 676 -9.52 -2.00 15.76
C ALA A 676 -9.56 -0.65 16.49
N ALA A 677 -9.81 -0.65 17.80
CA ALA A 677 -9.80 0.58 18.62
C ALA A 677 -8.43 1.27 18.66
N ARG A 678 -7.32 0.52 18.60
CA ARG A 678 -5.97 1.09 18.46
C ARG A 678 -5.75 1.71 17.08
N TYR A 679 -6.19 1.04 16.01
CA TYR A 679 -6.09 1.60 14.66
C TYR A 679 -6.95 2.85 14.46
N GLN A 680 -8.11 2.94 15.13
CA GLN A 680 -8.91 4.18 15.17
C GLN A 680 -8.13 5.34 15.78
N LEU A 681 -7.48 5.14 16.94
CA LEU A 681 -6.63 6.15 17.59
C LEU A 681 -5.39 6.51 16.75
N ASP A 682 -4.76 5.53 16.10
CA ASP A 682 -3.65 5.78 15.17
C ASP A 682 -4.11 6.62 13.96
N VAL A 683 -5.32 6.37 13.42
CA VAL A 683 -5.92 7.19 12.35
C VAL A 683 -6.24 8.60 12.82
N GLU A 684 -6.85 8.78 14.00
CA GLU A 684 -7.14 10.12 14.56
C GLU A 684 -5.86 10.93 14.77
N THR A 685 -4.80 10.32 15.31
CA THR A 685 -3.52 11.01 15.53
C THR A 685 -2.79 11.32 14.22
N LEU A 686 -2.89 10.46 13.20
CA LEU A 686 -2.38 10.76 11.85
C LEU A 686 -3.16 11.89 11.16
N GLN A 687 -4.49 11.94 11.31
CA GLN A 687 -5.31 13.06 10.81
C GLN A 687 -4.91 14.39 11.47
N GLN A 688 -4.74 14.40 12.80
CA GLN A 688 -4.25 15.58 13.52
C GLN A 688 -2.85 16.01 13.06
N ALA A 689 -1.93 15.06 12.85
CA ALA A 689 -0.60 15.33 12.33
C ALA A 689 -0.63 15.88 10.88
N PHE A 690 -1.53 15.39 10.03
CA PHE A 690 -1.71 15.88 8.66
C PHE A 690 -2.22 17.34 8.65
N VAL A 691 -3.19 17.69 9.50
CA VAL A 691 -3.68 19.07 9.66
C VAL A 691 -2.56 20.00 10.15
N GLN A 692 -1.75 19.56 11.12
CA GLN A 692 -0.58 20.34 11.57
C GLN A 692 0.46 20.52 10.45
N HIS A 693 0.72 19.48 9.65
CA HIS A 693 1.65 19.57 8.53
C HIS A 693 1.13 20.49 7.41
N ALA A 694 -0.18 20.48 7.12
CA ALA A 694 -0.79 21.41 6.19
C ALA A 694 -0.63 22.88 6.63
N LEU A 695 -0.90 23.18 7.91
CA LEU A 695 -0.70 24.51 8.50
C LEU A 695 0.77 24.96 8.45
N LEU A 696 1.71 24.04 8.73
CA LEU A 696 3.14 24.32 8.60
C LEU A 696 3.54 24.61 7.15
N ARG A 697 3.04 23.82 6.19
CA ARG A 697 3.29 24.00 4.75
C ARG A 697 2.79 25.35 4.25
N GLU A 698 1.59 25.75 4.67
CA GLU A 698 1.00 27.06 4.36
C GLU A 698 1.85 28.21 4.94
N LYS A 699 2.31 28.07 6.20
CA LYS A 699 3.23 29.03 6.83
C LYS A 699 4.59 29.11 6.11
N THR A 700 5.17 27.98 5.68
CA THR A 700 6.43 27.99 4.91
C THR A 700 6.24 28.59 3.53
N HIS A 701 5.07 28.40 2.89
CA HIS A 701 4.77 29.02 1.60
C HIS A 701 4.65 30.55 1.73
N ARG A 702 3.97 31.05 2.77
CA ARG A 702 3.92 32.49 3.08
C ARG A 702 5.31 33.09 3.28
N LEU A 703 6.15 32.43 4.08
CA LEU A 703 7.54 32.88 4.30
C LEU A 703 8.39 32.80 3.03
N GLN A 704 8.17 31.83 2.14
CA GLN A 704 8.85 31.76 0.84
C GLN A 704 8.47 32.96 -0.03
N VAL A 705 7.18 33.30 -0.12
CA VAL A 705 6.71 34.48 -0.89
C VAL A 705 7.29 35.79 -0.35
N GLU A 706 7.41 35.93 0.99
CA GLU A 706 8.09 37.07 1.60
C GLU A 706 9.59 37.11 1.25
N CYS A 707 10.29 35.97 1.29
CA CYS A 707 11.69 35.85 0.86
C CYS A 707 11.88 36.20 -0.62
N ASP A 708 11.02 35.68 -1.51
CA ASP A 708 11.08 35.93 -2.95
C ASP A 708 10.83 37.41 -3.27
N MET A 709 9.89 38.07 -2.56
CA MET A 709 9.69 39.52 -2.63
C MET A 709 10.91 40.31 -2.17
N LEU A 710 11.51 39.95 -1.03
CA LEU A 710 12.70 40.62 -0.50
C LEU A 710 13.92 40.42 -1.41
N GLN A 711 14.07 39.24 -2.02
CA GLN A 711 15.08 38.98 -3.04
C GLN A 711 14.85 39.82 -4.30
N GLY A 712 13.59 39.93 -4.76
CA GLY A 712 13.20 40.83 -5.86
C GLY A 712 13.60 42.28 -5.59
N GLN A 713 13.24 42.82 -4.42
CA GLN A 713 13.65 44.16 -3.97
C GLN A 713 15.18 44.30 -3.91
N GLY A 714 15.89 43.29 -3.38
CA GLY A 714 17.34 43.24 -3.36
C GLY A 714 17.97 43.33 -4.76
N THR A 715 17.41 42.64 -5.76
CA THR A 715 17.89 42.74 -7.15
C THR A 715 17.56 44.09 -7.82
N SER A 716 16.46 44.77 -7.45
CA SER A 716 16.19 46.14 -7.91
C SER A 716 17.23 47.11 -7.35
N LEU A 717 17.42 47.10 -6.03
CA LEU A 717 18.41 47.94 -5.35
C LEU A 717 19.84 47.67 -5.82
N GLN A 718 20.16 46.42 -6.19
CA GLN A 718 21.45 46.10 -6.81
C GLN A 718 21.59 46.73 -8.20
N LYS A 719 20.57 46.65 -9.07
CA LYS A 719 20.57 47.32 -10.38
C LYS A 719 20.70 48.83 -10.23
N GLU A 720 19.91 49.45 -9.37
CA GLU A 720 20.01 50.88 -9.05
C GLU A 720 21.42 51.27 -8.57
N CYS A 721 22.06 50.42 -7.74
CA CYS A 721 23.44 50.61 -7.33
C CYS A 721 24.47 50.44 -8.46
N GLU A 722 24.20 49.59 -9.46
CA GLU A 722 25.05 49.38 -10.64
C GLU A 722 24.88 50.51 -11.66
N ASP A 723 23.65 50.96 -11.89
CA ASP A 723 23.30 52.13 -12.70
C ASP A 723 23.96 53.39 -12.14
N LEU A 724 23.81 53.68 -10.84
CA LEU A 724 24.46 54.81 -10.16
C LEU A 724 26.00 54.70 -10.17
N ARG A 725 26.57 53.49 -10.16
CA ARG A 725 28.02 53.30 -10.36
C ARG A 725 28.44 53.62 -11.78
N SER A 726 27.62 53.29 -12.79
CA SER A 726 27.87 53.61 -14.19
C SER A 726 27.72 55.11 -14.47
N GLU A 727 26.71 55.78 -13.89
CA GLU A 727 26.58 57.23 -13.98
C GLU A 727 27.82 57.90 -13.39
N ARG A 728 28.23 57.48 -12.18
CA ARG A 728 29.45 57.97 -11.52
C ARG A 728 30.71 57.77 -12.38
N THR A 729 30.89 56.65 -13.09
CA THR A 729 32.07 56.49 -13.97
C THR A 729 31.97 57.37 -15.21
N THR A 730 30.80 57.58 -15.81
CA THR A 730 30.65 58.55 -16.92
C THR A 730 30.86 60.00 -16.46
N LEU A 731 30.45 60.35 -15.24
CA LEU A 731 30.69 61.67 -14.64
C LEU A 731 32.17 61.89 -14.33
N LEU A 732 32.89 60.86 -13.84
CA LEU A 732 34.35 60.91 -13.66
C LEU A 732 35.08 61.07 -15.01
N GLY A 733 34.65 60.36 -16.07
CA GLY A 733 35.19 60.54 -17.42
C GLY A 733 34.93 61.94 -18.00
N LYS A 734 33.75 62.52 -17.73
CA LYS A 734 33.44 63.92 -18.09
C LYS A 734 34.31 64.91 -17.30
N LEU A 735 34.55 64.68 -16.00
CA LEU A 735 35.46 65.51 -15.22
C LEU A 735 36.88 65.45 -15.77
N GLN A 736 37.41 64.26 -16.05
CA GLN A 736 38.75 64.09 -16.62
C GLN A 736 38.90 64.80 -17.98
N THR A 737 37.94 64.66 -18.90
CA THR A 737 38.01 65.37 -20.19
C THR A 737 37.90 66.90 -20.05
N MET A 738 37.23 67.41 -19.03
CA MET A 738 37.21 68.84 -18.70
C MET A 738 38.54 69.30 -18.07
N GLU A 739 39.22 68.45 -17.28
CA GLU A 739 40.58 68.71 -16.77
C GLU A 739 41.63 68.68 -17.88
N ASP A 740 41.52 67.76 -18.85
CA ASP A 740 42.36 67.72 -20.06
C ASP A 740 42.14 68.95 -20.95
N GLN A 741 40.89 69.41 -21.11
CA GLN A 741 40.59 70.67 -21.80
C GLN A 741 41.14 71.89 -21.04
N LEU A 742 41.04 71.92 -19.71
CA LEU A 742 41.57 73.00 -18.87
C LEU A 742 43.11 73.06 -18.93
N THR A 743 43.79 71.90 -18.92
CA THR A 743 45.25 71.83 -19.04
C THR A 743 45.72 72.18 -20.45
N SER A 744 45.01 71.73 -21.50
CA SER A 744 45.24 72.16 -22.89
C SER A 744 45.05 73.67 -23.07
N SER A 745 44.00 74.26 -22.49
CA SER A 745 43.80 75.71 -22.50
C SER A 745 44.92 76.46 -21.74
N ARG A 746 45.40 75.90 -20.61
CA ARG A 746 46.55 76.45 -19.87
C ARG A 746 47.86 76.38 -20.66
N THR A 747 48.16 75.29 -21.38
CA THR A 747 49.38 75.20 -22.20
C THR A 747 49.30 76.09 -23.44
N GLN A 748 48.13 76.23 -24.06
CA GLN A 748 47.88 77.23 -25.10
C GLN A 748 48.09 78.66 -24.56
N HIS A 749 47.58 78.98 -23.37
CA HIS A 749 47.79 80.28 -22.74
C HIS A 749 49.26 80.54 -22.39
N GLN A 750 50.00 79.53 -21.93
CA GLN A 750 51.46 79.61 -21.72
C GLN A 750 52.22 79.83 -23.05
N ALA A 751 51.84 79.15 -24.13
CA ALA A 751 52.43 79.34 -25.46
C ALA A 751 52.16 80.76 -25.99
N LEU A 752 50.94 81.28 -25.82
CA LEU A 752 50.60 82.67 -26.14
C LEU A 752 51.34 83.67 -25.27
N SER A 753 51.49 83.41 -23.95
CA SER A 753 52.26 84.25 -23.03
C SER A 753 53.75 84.31 -23.38
N SER A 754 54.36 83.18 -23.75
CA SER A 754 55.76 83.16 -24.22
C SER A 754 55.91 83.85 -25.58
N SER A 755 54.91 83.72 -26.47
CA SER A 755 54.87 84.44 -27.75
C SER A 755 54.79 85.95 -27.52
N LEU A 756 53.95 86.41 -26.59
CA LEU A 756 53.84 87.80 -26.17
C LEU A 756 55.18 88.33 -25.63
N GLN A 757 55.87 87.58 -24.76
CA GLN A 757 57.22 87.94 -24.30
C GLN A 757 58.24 88.09 -25.44
N THR A 758 58.16 87.28 -26.51
CA THR A 758 59.01 87.49 -27.71
C THR A 758 58.58 88.67 -28.58
N VAL A 759 57.37 89.20 -28.41
CA VAL A 759 56.92 90.44 -29.08
C VAL A 759 57.32 91.64 -28.24
N GLU A 760 57.07 91.63 -26.92
CA GLU A 760 57.53 92.63 -25.96
C GLU A 760 59.04 92.84 -26.06
N HIS A 761 59.84 91.76 -26.06
CA HIS A 761 61.30 91.88 -26.21
C HIS A 761 61.75 92.37 -27.60
N ARG A 762 60.96 92.14 -28.66
CA ARG A 762 61.21 92.76 -29.98
C ARG A 762 60.85 94.24 -29.97
N GLU A 763 59.80 94.63 -29.26
CA GLU A 763 59.41 96.03 -29.06
C GLU A 763 60.49 96.77 -28.27
N GLU A 764 60.98 96.24 -27.14
CA GLU A 764 62.14 96.76 -26.39
C GLU A 764 63.35 97.00 -27.29
N LEU A 765 63.72 96.01 -28.12
CA LEU A 765 64.82 96.09 -29.07
C LEU A 765 64.60 97.16 -30.16
N LEU A 766 63.36 97.34 -30.63
CA LEU A 766 62.99 98.40 -31.56
C LEU A 766 63.02 99.78 -30.88
N THR A 767 62.54 99.91 -29.64
CA THR A 767 62.62 101.15 -28.84
C THR A 767 64.08 101.53 -28.57
N GLN A 768 64.93 100.58 -28.20
CA GLN A 768 66.37 100.81 -28.02
C GLN A 768 67.04 101.27 -29.33
N ARG A 769 66.61 100.73 -30.47
CA ARG A 769 67.14 101.06 -31.81
C ARG A 769 66.61 102.38 -32.36
N LEU A 770 65.39 102.77 -32.01
CA LEU A 770 64.87 104.13 -32.22
C LEU A 770 65.65 105.13 -31.35
N GLY A 771 65.85 104.83 -30.07
CA GLY A 771 66.64 105.67 -29.17
C GLY A 771 68.10 105.85 -29.64
N SER A 772 68.73 104.84 -30.24
CA SER A 772 70.07 105.00 -30.82
C SER A 772 70.06 105.83 -32.12
N LEU A 773 69.03 105.72 -32.95
CA LEU A 773 68.81 106.60 -34.11
C LEU A 773 68.55 108.06 -33.69
N GLU A 774 67.77 108.31 -32.65
CA GLU A 774 67.53 109.65 -32.11
C GLU A 774 68.83 110.28 -31.56
N ASN A 775 69.64 109.51 -30.84
CA ASN A 775 70.96 109.96 -30.38
C ASN A 775 71.92 110.23 -31.54
N GLN A 776 71.89 109.41 -32.60
CA GLN A 776 72.66 109.64 -33.83
C GLN A 776 72.22 110.95 -34.50
N HIS A 777 70.92 111.18 -34.66
CA HIS A 777 70.37 112.43 -35.21
C HIS A 777 70.69 113.66 -34.34
N LEU A 778 70.70 113.54 -33.01
CA LEU A 778 71.15 114.60 -32.10
C LEU A 778 72.64 114.93 -32.29
N LEU A 779 73.49 113.91 -32.44
CA LEU A 779 74.91 114.09 -32.70
C LEU A 779 75.15 114.77 -34.07
N ASP A 780 74.48 114.29 -35.12
CA ASP A 780 74.61 114.85 -36.47
C ASP A 780 74.03 116.27 -36.57
N SER A 781 72.95 116.57 -35.84
CA SER A 781 72.40 117.93 -35.69
C SER A 781 73.37 118.86 -34.95
N SER A 782 74.03 118.39 -33.90
CA SER A 782 75.10 119.12 -33.18
C SER A 782 76.32 119.38 -34.07
N ASN A 783 76.70 118.40 -34.91
CA ASN A 783 77.77 118.55 -35.91
C ASN A 783 77.39 119.59 -36.98
N LEU A 784 76.14 119.58 -37.46
CA LEU A 784 75.60 120.61 -38.35
C LEU A 784 75.57 121.99 -37.68
N HIS A 785 75.25 122.10 -36.39
CA HIS A 785 75.28 123.37 -35.67
C HIS A 785 76.70 123.93 -35.50
N THR A 786 77.70 123.09 -35.18
CA THR A 786 79.10 123.54 -35.10
C THR A 786 79.66 123.94 -36.46
N LEU A 787 79.30 123.23 -37.55
CA LEU A 787 79.63 123.65 -38.92
C LEU A 787 78.94 124.99 -39.29
N LEU A 788 77.69 125.19 -38.88
CA LEU A 788 76.97 126.44 -39.10
C LEU A 788 77.60 127.61 -38.33
N ASP A 789 78.05 127.40 -37.10
CA ASP A 789 78.74 128.41 -36.29
C ASP A 789 80.16 128.71 -36.80
N GLN A 790 80.86 127.73 -37.37
CA GLN A 790 82.10 127.96 -38.13
C GLN A 790 81.83 128.85 -39.37
N ALA A 791 80.72 128.64 -40.09
CA ALA A 791 80.31 129.52 -41.19
C ALA A 791 79.92 130.94 -40.71
N LYS A 792 79.22 131.06 -39.56
CA LYS A 792 78.90 132.37 -38.93
C LYS A 792 80.16 133.12 -38.50
N THR A 793 81.14 132.44 -37.88
CA THR A 793 82.39 133.10 -37.45
C THR A 793 83.25 133.54 -38.64
N ASN A 794 83.33 132.73 -39.71
CA ASN A 794 84.00 133.12 -40.96
C ASN A 794 83.35 134.35 -41.61
N THR A 795 82.02 134.38 -41.73
CA THR A 795 81.30 135.55 -42.27
C THR A 795 81.43 136.79 -41.37
N HIS A 796 81.38 136.63 -40.06
CA HIS A 796 81.58 137.74 -39.11
C HIS A 796 83.03 138.27 -39.10
N SER A 797 84.02 137.44 -39.46
CA SER A 797 85.42 137.85 -39.67
C SER A 797 85.55 138.75 -40.91
N LEU A 798 85.04 138.30 -42.06
CA LEU A 798 84.99 139.08 -43.30
C LEU A 798 84.25 140.42 -43.10
N GLN A 799 83.17 140.42 -42.32
CA GLN A 799 82.42 141.64 -42.01
C GLN A 799 83.24 142.66 -41.20
N LYS A 800 84.11 142.22 -40.27
CA LYS A 800 85.06 143.11 -39.55
C LYS A 800 86.13 143.68 -40.48
N GLU A 801 86.60 142.93 -41.45
CA GLU A 801 87.62 143.40 -42.42
C GLU A 801 87.08 144.54 -43.30
N VAL A 802 85.82 144.45 -43.76
CA VAL A 802 85.13 145.54 -44.47
C VAL A 802 84.91 146.77 -43.58
N GLN A 803 84.57 146.55 -42.31
CA GLN A 803 84.29 147.63 -41.35
C GLN A 803 85.56 148.40 -40.92
N THR A 804 86.71 147.72 -40.86
CA THR A 804 88.01 148.38 -40.60
C THR A 804 88.49 149.20 -41.81
N ARG A 805 88.33 148.69 -43.05
CA ARG A 805 88.66 149.46 -44.27
C ARG A 805 87.89 150.78 -44.38
N THR A 806 86.62 150.82 -43.98
CA THR A 806 85.80 152.05 -44.01
C THR A 806 86.16 153.04 -42.89
N GLN A 807 86.54 152.58 -41.69
CA GLN A 807 86.96 153.48 -40.61
C GLN A 807 88.31 154.17 -40.86
N HIS A 808 89.21 153.57 -41.64
CA HIS A 808 90.47 154.22 -42.03
C HIS A 808 90.31 155.34 -43.06
N ALA A 809 89.23 155.36 -43.85
CA ALA A 809 88.96 156.44 -44.81
C ALA A 809 88.58 157.76 -44.09
N ASN A 810 87.67 157.69 -43.12
CA ASN A 810 87.09 158.88 -42.47
C ASN A 810 88.04 159.62 -41.51
N ARG A 811 89.19 159.03 -41.13
CA ARG A 811 90.20 159.68 -40.27
C ARG A 811 91.24 160.50 -41.02
N ARG A 812 91.21 160.53 -42.36
CA ARG A 812 92.27 161.16 -43.19
C ARG A 812 91.88 162.49 -43.86
N ALA A 813 90.69 163.02 -43.55
CA ALA A 813 90.06 164.11 -44.30
C ALA A 813 89.98 165.47 -43.56
N ASN A 814 90.65 165.64 -42.41
CA ASN A 814 90.37 166.78 -41.52
C ASN A 814 91.61 167.37 -40.79
N SER A 815 92.75 167.49 -41.48
CA SER A 815 93.97 168.10 -40.91
C SER A 815 94.91 168.67 -41.99
N MET A 816 94.90 170.01 -42.15
CA MET A 816 95.76 170.82 -43.05
C MET A 816 95.56 170.55 -44.56
N GLN A 817 95.58 171.53 -45.47
CA GLN A 817 96.45 172.72 -45.68
C GLN A 817 97.87 172.36 -46.14
N ARG A 818 98.38 173.14 -47.11
CA ARG A 818 99.60 172.90 -47.91
C ARG A 818 99.47 171.65 -48.80
N GLU A 819 99.15 171.81 -50.08
CA GLU A 819 100.01 172.28 -51.20
C GLU A 819 100.75 171.12 -51.89
N VAL A 820 100.92 171.08 -53.23
CA VAL A 820 100.13 171.67 -54.31
C VAL A 820 100.51 171.01 -55.66
N HIS A 821 99.54 170.79 -56.57
CA HIS A 821 99.73 170.25 -57.94
C HIS A 821 100.39 168.84 -57.98
N THR A 822 100.65 168.12 -59.08
CA THR A 822 100.52 168.21 -60.56
C THR A 822 100.10 166.80 -61.07
N GLN A 823 99.49 166.51 -62.23
CA GLN A 823 98.92 167.27 -63.37
C GLN A 823 97.94 166.33 -64.16
N HIS A 824 97.25 166.83 -65.19
CA HIS A 824 96.29 166.05 -66.01
C HIS A 824 96.88 165.45 -67.30
N ALA A 825 96.53 164.19 -67.61
CA ALA A 825 96.48 163.51 -68.92
C ALA A 825 95.90 162.07 -68.70
N GLU A 826 95.22 161.37 -69.61
CA GLU A 826 94.61 161.72 -70.92
C GLU A 826 93.44 160.74 -71.28
N ARG A 827 92.98 160.73 -72.55
CA ARG A 827 91.87 159.90 -73.06
C ARG A 827 92.35 158.59 -73.73
N GLY A 828 91.46 157.59 -73.81
CA GLY A 828 91.60 156.38 -74.66
C GLY A 828 92.19 155.16 -73.94
N THR A 829 92.15 153.92 -74.47
CA THR A 829 91.55 153.34 -75.69
C THR A 829 91.21 151.85 -75.42
N HIS A 830 89.99 151.35 -75.66
CA HIS A 830 89.55 150.50 -76.80
C HIS A 830 90.16 149.08 -76.97
N THR A 831 89.35 148.17 -77.55
CA THR A 831 89.63 146.76 -77.94
C THR A 831 89.74 145.75 -76.78
N CYS A 832 89.39 144.46 -76.89
CA CYS A 832 88.57 143.63 -77.82
C CYS A 832 88.27 142.29 -77.08
N THR A 833 87.39 141.34 -77.45
CA THR A 833 86.36 141.10 -78.50
C THR A 833 85.33 140.11 -77.86
N ALA A 834 84.03 139.99 -78.18
CA ALA A 834 83.19 140.28 -79.35
C ALA A 834 83.21 139.24 -80.49
N CYS A 835 82.48 138.12 -80.31
CA CYS A 835 81.84 137.21 -81.29
C CYS A 835 81.13 136.08 -80.49
N ARG A 836 80.01 135.44 -80.85
CA ARG A 836 78.89 135.63 -81.83
C ARG A 836 77.70 134.79 -81.27
N ASP A 837 76.41 135.11 -81.46
CA ASP A 837 75.59 134.95 -82.68
C ASP A 837 75.63 133.52 -83.29
N VAL A 838 74.53 132.87 -83.72
CA VAL A 838 73.09 133.23 -83.71
C VAL A 838 72.23 131.97 -84.04
N HIS A 839 70.91 132.00 -83.76
CA HIS A 839 69.88 131.03 -84.25
C HIS A 839 70.07 129.54 -83.82
N ALA A 840 69.19 128.58 -84.16
CA ALA A 840 67.71 128.52 -84.02
C ALA A 840 67.21 127.08 -84.33
N HIS A 841 65.97 126.77 -83.91
CA HIS A 841 65.01 125.90 -84.63
C HIS A 841 65.26 124.37 -84.86
N THR A 842 64.30 123.58 -84.37
CA THR A 842 63.73 122.32 -84.95
C THR A 842 64.44 120.95 -84.93
N VAL A 843 63.57 119.92 -84.83
CA VAL A 843 63.67 118.52 -85.34
C VAL A 843 64.45 117.44 -84.53
N CYS A 844 63.76 116.30 -84.38
CA CYS A 844 64.11 114.88 -84.10
C CYS A 844 65.60 114.47 -83.92
N ARG A 845 65.98 113.40 -83.20
CA ARG A 845 65.57 111.98 -83.42
C ARG A 845 66.38 110.98 -82.52
N GLU A 846 65.84 109.77 -82.28
CA GLU A 846 66.52 108.48 -81.90
C GLU A 846 67.40 108.38 -80.61
N ARG A 847 67.15 107.39 -79.71
CA ARG A 847 67.72 106.00 -79.58
C ARG A 847 69.23 105.96 -79.23
N TYR A 848 69.76 105.08 -78.38
CA TYR A 848 69.49 103.64 -78.08
C TYR A 848 69.51 103.38 -76.54
N ALA A 849 68.59 102.62 -75.92
CA ALA A 849 68.49 101.13 -75.80
C ALA A 849 69.20 100.56 -74.55
N HIS A 850 68.88 99.42 -73.92
CA HIS A 850 67.84 98.35 -73.99
C HIS A 850 67.82 97.65 -72.59
N THR A 851 66.86 96.84 -72.13
CA THR A 851 65.58 96.32 -72.68
C THR A 851 64.56 96.10 -71.53
N GLN A 852 63.27 96.06 -71.88
CA GLN A 852 62.17 95.51 -71.06
C GLN A 852 61.87 94.06 -71.58
N PRO A 853 60.70 93.37 -71.47
CA PRO A 853 59.32 93.88 -71.48
C PRO A 853 58.32 93.20 -70.50
N ALA A 854 57.08 93.70 -70.51
CA ALA A 854 55.86 92.95 -70.16
C ALA A 854 55.34 92.21 -71.44
N GLU A 855 54.06 91.93 -71.76
CA GLU A 855 52.75 92.42 -71.31
C GLU A 855 51.61 91.56 -71.92
N SER A 856 50.38 91.62 -71.39
CA SER A 856 49.13 91.01 -71.92
C SER A 856 49.13 89.46 -72.00
N GLY A 857 48.03 88.70 -72.09
CA GLY A 857 46.61 88.91 -72.41
C GLY A 857 46.18 87.76 -73.36
N THR A 858 45.00 87.13 -73.35
CA THR A 858 43.66 87.41 -72.76
C THR A 858 42.86 86.08 -72.59
N HIS A 859 41.74 86.10 -71.85
CA HIS A 859 40.47 85.30 -71.97
C HIS A 859 40.46 83.91 -72.68
N THR A 860 39.71 82.89 -72.23
CA THR A 860 38.29 82.90 -71.80
C THR A 860 37.92 81.81 -70.76
N ASP A 861 36.88 82.08 -69.95
CA ASP A 861 35.78 81.19 -69.49
C ASP A 861 36.06 79.72 -69.05
N CYS A 862 35.49 79.24 -67.93
CA CYS A 862 34.03 79.05 -67.83
C CYS A 862 33.44 79.12 -66.40
N ARG A 863 32.11 79.23 -66.33
CA ARG A 863 31.28 79.30 -65.10
C ARG A 863 30.60 77.95 -64.77
N LYS A 864 30.33 77.73 -63.48
CA LYS A 864 29.14 77.13 -62.80
C LYS A 864 29.61 76.32 -61.58
N THR A 865 29.24 76.58 -60.32
CA THR A 865 27.94 76.75 -59.60
C THR A 865 27.21 75.45 -59.27
N CYS A 866 26.76 75.36 -57.99
CA CYS A 866 25.96 74.29 -57.39
C CYS A 866 26.69 72.94 -57.17
N ALA A 867 26.24 72.04 -56.29
CA ALA A 867 25.49 72.17 -55.01
C ALA A 867 25.41 70.76 -54.36
N GLN A 868 25.01 70.70 -53.08
CA GLN A 868 24.57 69.50 -52.35
C GLN A 868 25.68 68.44 -52.07
N HIS A 869 25.80 67.80 -50.90
CA HIS A 869 24.89 67.02 -50.03
C HIS A 869 24.86 65.53 -50.38
N GLU A 870 24.86 64.68 -49.35
CA GLU A 870 24.65 63.21 -49.39
C GLU A 870 25.67 62.38 -50.21
N GLU A 871 25.85 61.07 -50.01
CA GLU A 871 25.89 60.23 -48.78
C GLU A 871 26.54 58.88 -49.17
N THR A 872 26.56 57.88 -48.27
CA THR A 872 26.99 56.48 -48.51
C THR A 872 28.51 56.24 -48.76
N GLY A 873 29.06 55.04 -48.51
CA GLY A 873 28.47 53.92 -47.75
C GLY A 873 28.95 52.51 -48.11
N THR A 874 30.22 52.18 -47.89
CA THR A 874 30.72 50.78 -47.79
C THR A 874 31.67 50.69 -46.59
N ARG A 875 31.57 49.77 -45.62
CA ARG A 875 31.03 48.40 -45.52
C ARG A 875 31.93 47.32 -46.15
N THR A 876 32.94 46.91 -45.38
CA THR A 876 33.58 45.59 -45.49
C THR A 876 33.30 44.80 -44.21
N HIS A 877 32.87 43.54 -44.36
CA HIS A 877 32.77 42.58 -43.26
C HIS A 877 34.07 41.77 -43.17
N THR A 878 34.48 41.35 -41.97
CA THR A 878 34.86 39.94 -41.74
C THR A 878 34.90 39.55 -40.26
N HIS A 879 34.33 38.37 -40.01
CA HIS A 879 34.21 37.62 -38.78
C HIS A 879 35.32 37.74 -37.71
N THR A 880 34.91 38.10 -36.49
CA THR A 880 35.50 37.53 -35.27
C THR A 880 35.14 36.06 -35.14
N ARG A 881 36.15 35.19 -35.11
CA ARG A 881 36.06 33.74 -34.93
C ARG A 881 35.62 33.39 -33.50
N GLN A 882 34.43 32.80 -33.33
CA GLN A 882 34.05 32.16 -32.07
C GLN A 882 34.87 30.88 -31.84
N GLN A 883 35.13 30.56 -30.58
CA GLN A 883 35.74 29.29 -30.17
C GLN A 883 34.65 28.31 -29.76
N THR A 884 34.43 27.26 -30.55
CA THR A 884 34.03 25.96 -30.01
C THR A 884 35.30 25.19 -29.61
N VAL A 885 35.21 24.40 -28.55
CA VAL A 885 36.28 23.47 -28.14
C VAL A 885 35.63 22.13 -27.84
N GLU A 886 35.95 21.13 -28.65
CA GLU A 886 35.62 19.73 -28.37
C GLU A 886 36.87 18.92 -28.02
N SER A 887 36.62 17.76 -27.42
CA SER A 887 37.55 16.76 -26.89
C SER A 887 38.81 16.43 -27.71
N GLY A 888 39.91 16.09 -27.03
CA GLY A 888 41.08 15.48 -27.69
C GLY A 888 42.28 15.14 -26.78
N THR A 889 42.30 13.92 -26.23
CA THR A 889 43.41 13.19 -25.57
C THR A 889 44.87 13.58 -25.90
N HIS A 890 45.74 13.79 -24.88
CA HIS A 890 46.92 12.92 -24.59
C HIS A 890 47.88 13.46 -23.50
N THR A 891 48.23 12.59 -22.53
CA THR A 891 49.40 12.61 -21.60
C THR A 891 49.30 11.27 -20.81
N GLN A 892 50.30 10.40 -20.57
CA GLN A 892 51.77 10.48 -20.41
C GLN A 892 52.19 11.40 -19.25
N THR A 893 52.98 11.00 -18.24
CA THR A 893 53.78 9.76 -18.02
C THR A 893 54.12 9.58 -16.53
N ALA A 894 54.94 8.56 -16.20
CA ALA A 894 55.49 8.19 -14.86
C ALA A 894 54.48 7.59 -13.86
N GLU A 895 54.60 6.36 -13.35
CA GLU A 895 55.73 5.48 -12.97
C GLU A 895 56.45 5.80 -11.66
N ARG A 896 56.17 4.98 -10.64
CA ARG A 896 57.14 4.31 -9.72
C ARG A 896 56.40 3.12 -9.10
N HIS A 897 56.82 1.87 -9.37
CA HIS A 897 57.80 1.09 -8.59
C HIS A 897 57.34 0.85 -7.12
N ALA A 898 57.32 -0.38 -6.57
CA ALA A 898 57.74 -1.72 -7.02
C ALA A 898 56.98 -2.78 -6.17
N HIS A 899 56.49 -3.95 -6.65
CA HIS A 899 57.10 -5.13 -7.31
C HIS A 899 57.35 -6.30 -6.30
N ILE A 900 57.43 -7.56 -6.81
CA ILE A 900 57.62 -8.86 -6.07
C ILE A 900 56.33 -9.35 -5.37
N MET A 901 55.60 -10.40 -5.82
CA MET A 901 55.92 -11.85 -5.91
C MET A 901 56.04 -12.52 -4.51
N GLN A 902 55.52 -13.72 -4.20
CA GLN A 902 55.26 -14.90 -5.05
C GLN A 902 54.39 -15.97 -4.31
N ILE A 903 53.91 -16.97 -5.08
CA ILE A 903 53.55 -18.35 -4.69
C ILE A 903 52.23 -18.60 -3.92
N GLU A 904 51.41 -19.46 -4.54
CA GLU A 904 50.25 -20.14 -3.96
C GLU A 904 50.68 -21.40 -3.18
N VAL A 905 49.96 -21.76 -2.10
CA VAL A 905 49.79 -23.17 -1.71
C VAL A 905 48.35 -23.39 -1.25
N HIS A 906 47.56 -24.06 -2.07
CA HIS A 906 46.35 -24.77 -1.62
C HIS A 906 46.75 -26.20 -1.25
N THR A 907 46.47 -26.64 -0.02
CA THR A 907 46.54 -28.05 0.36
C THR A 907 45.35 -28.47 1.19
N GLN A 908 44.87 -29.67 0.90
CA GLN A 908 43.93 -30.45 1.71
C GLN A 908 44.55 -30.72 3.11
N THR A 909 43.86 -31.18 4.15
CA THR A 909 43.10 -32.44 4.19
C THR A 909 42.29 -32.56 5.50
N THR A 910 41.46 -33.59 5.59
CA THR A 910 40.69 -34.02 6.78
C THR A 910 41.52 -34.26 8.05
N ARG A 911 40.87 -34.18 9.23
CA ARG A 911 40.83 -35.27 10.22
C ARG A 911 39.90 -35.04 11.42
N HIS A 912 39.37 -36.15 11.97
CA HIS A 912 38.82 -36.24 13.33
C HIS A 912 39.92 -36.15 14.39
N THR A 913 39.58 -35.65 15.59
CA THR A 913 39.81 -36.19 16.97
C THR A 913 39.67 -35.02 17.96
N ASP A 914 38.79 -35.04 18.97
CA ASP A 914 38.63 -35.94 20.14
C ASP A 914 39.43 -35.42 21.37
N CYS A 915 38.95 -35.73 22.59
CA CYS A 915 39.39 -35.21 23.90
C CYS A 915 39.14 -33.68 24.11
N ARG A 916 38.85 -33.15 25.32
CA ARG A 916 38.92 -33.74 26.67
C ARG A 916 38.17 -32.93 27.75
N ASP A 917 37.82 -33.63 28.83
CA ASP A 917 37.62 -33.21 30.23
C ASP A 917 37.95 -31.76 30.65
N ARG A 918 36.99 -31.13 31.36
CA ARG A 918 37.10 -30.60 32.76
C ARG A 918 35.90 -29.69 33.07
N TYR A 919 35.35 -29.55 34.27
CA TYR A 919 35.36 -30.28 35.54
C TYR A 919 34.46 -29.42 36.47
N THR A 920 33.52 -30.05 37.20
CA THR A 920 33.03 -29.63 38.54
C THR A 920 32.36 -28.26 38.82
N ARG A 921 31.18 -28.35 39.46
CA ARG A 921 30.77 -27.67 40.73
C ARG A 921 30.49 -26.14 40.70
N THR A 922 29.60 -25.56 41.53
CA THR A 922 28.52 -26.05 42.43
C THR A 922 27.65 -24.87 42.87
N HIS A 923 26.47 -25.16 43.46
CA HIS A 923 25.79 -24.36 44.50
C HIS A 923 25.22 -22.97 44.12
N THR A 924 23.91 -23.01 43.88
CA THR A 924 22.84 -22.29 44.64
C THR A 924 23.17 -21.88 46.09
N PRO A 925 22.39 -20.95 46.72
CA PRO A 925 21.09 -20.40 46.27
C PRO A 925 21.22 -19.14 45.40
#